data_AF-A0A094CEL1-F1
#
_entry.id   AF-A0A094CEL1-F1
#
_cell.length_a   1.000
_cell.length_b   1.000
_cell.length_c   1.000
_cell.angle_alpha   90.00
_cell.angle_beta   90.00
_cell.angle_gamma   90.00
#
_symmetry.space_group_name_H-M   'P 1'
#
loop_
_entity.id
_entity.type
_entity.pdbx_description
1 polymer ?
#
loop_
_entity_poly.entity_id
_entity_poly.type
_entity_poly.pdbx_seq_one_letter_code
_entity_poly.pdbx_strand_id
1 'polypeptide(L)'
;MSSNATRTPVYFVSHGGPNIMYDTGHPAYTRLTALGREVTTKVKPKAILVLSAHWEGTATTLSINSAPSTPLIYDFGGFPAHYYRAKYPHTGSPQLAQSALRLLADAGIPAKPATRGLDHGVWVPFSILFNPETNPLSIPVVQLSIFDSDSGDAHYALGEALAPLRDEGVQIIVSGQAVHNLPDFFASRGSLKPRDYTLTFDEALKEAVEVEPSERKGKMAELLKRGDARKAHPTFEHLLPVFVGAGAAKEDKGVRLWTMCEGSVSWGMFRFGDLPGESVGEKEAGEKITKAEETYKKLLNALDMMNLNIPDRENLLVSAIVRSRELSQAQEIVRLCNTFEIPIWSFSSGGDGDYRAAIPRVPGSIGLGFGRYMNKVLGVNESGEYIVVQPGATYADINQYLVDNGLHQKFEPSWPEYMGESAIGNTAEGNMLTLYRGREIILPNGDLPNTGKIQFPGIQLTTDVLAQNGQLEIKENQRSPSLHYELWDTSIRGPKPSYVSSNAPLNDVELEDIDAYRWRLYGTVHGEKLACNVLCQIIKEEFAQIEGAKISFVGGVQQEPSALSINEPEWTKWTPNGSYFSIMKQRFREAGFDFVGTFTIDQRQMHYVLYIMYERYDDADSSRRVHKLIRTLMSDCAENGWAEYCTYGALMDQIAATREDPDDAMAKVNTAIRDAVDPTGSMEPDRNGIWSTRSDKSVWKRMADRSLVE
;
A
#
# COMPACT_ATOMS: atom_id res chain seq x y z
N MET A 1 -1.24 24.41 -41.90
CA MET A 1 -1.97 24.31 -40.62
C MET A 1 -1.82 22.88 -40.14
N SER A 2 -0.82 22.59 -39.32
CA SER A 2 -0.68 21.27 -38.68
C SER A 2 -1.62 21.27 -37.49
N SER A 3 -2.74 20.53 -37.57
CA SER A 3 -3.60 20.34 -36.41
C SER A 3 -2.85 19.46 -35.40
N ASN A 4 -2.55 20.00 -34.22
CA ASN A 4 -2.11 19.25 -33.04
C ASN A 4 -3.23 18.28 -32.59
N ALA A 5 -3.48 17.22 -33.36
CA ALA A 5 -4.24 16.08 -32.88
C ALA A 5 -3.28 15.21 -32.07
N THR A 6 -3.44 15.21 -30.75
CA THR A 6 -2.75 14.28 -29.85
C THR A 6 -3.24 12.87 -30.13
N ARG A 7 -2.37 12.05 -30.73
CA ARG A 7 -2.57 10.62 -31.00
C ARG A 7 -3.10 9.92 -29.75
N THR A 8 -4.22 9.21 -29.85
CA THR A 8 -4.82 8.50 -28.70
C THR A 8 -3.99 7.26 -28.33
N PRO A 9 -3.89 6.86 -27.05
CA PRO A 9 -3.28 5.57 -26.67
C PRO A 9 -4.11 4.38 -27.19
N VAL A 10 -3.63 3.16 -26.98
CA VAL A 10 -4.40 1.92 -27.19
C VAL A 10 -4.58 1.22 -25.86
N TYR A 11 -5.78 0.72 -25.55
CA TYR A 11 -6.04 0.01 -24.30
C TYR A 11 -6.39 -1.46 -24.56
N PHE A 12 -5.79 -2.35 -23.79
CA PHE A 12 -6.28 -3.71 -23.61
C PHE A 12 -7.02 -3.83 -22.29
N VAL A 13 -8.22 -4.39 -22.35
CA VAL A 13 -9.06 -4.63 -21.18
C VAL A 13 -9.41 -6.12 -21.08
N SER A 14 -9.19 -6.68 -19.88
CA SER A 14 -9.76 -7.96 -19.49
C SER A 14 -11.23 -7.76 -19.13
N HIS A 15 -12.16 -8.29 -19.94
CA HIS A 15 -13.59 -7.97 -19.82
C HIS A 15 -14.35 -8.79 -18.78
N GLY A 16 -13.89 -10.02 -18.49
CA GLY A 16 -14.51 -10.90 -17.50
C GLY A 16 -15.92 -11.38 -17.85
N GLY A 17 -16.52 -12.13 -16.92
CA GLY A 17 -17.88 -12.64 -17.08
C GLY A 17 -18.97 -11.56 -16.87
N PRO A 18 -20.21 -11.80 -17.33
CA PRO A 18 -21.34 -10.87 -17.16
C PRO A 18 -21.60 -10.40 -15.73
N ASN A 19 -21.22 -11.21 -14.72
CA ASN A 19 -21.36 -10.87 -13.29
C ASN A 19 -20.66 -9.56 -12.91
N ILE A 20 -19.54 -9.22 -13.57
CA ILE A 20 -18.76 -8.05 -13.22
C ILE A 20 -19.57 -6.75 -13.31
N MET A 21 -20.64 -6.69 -14.13
CA MET A 21 -21.50 -5.50 -14.23
C MET A 21 -22.13 -5.06 -12.90
N TYR A 22 -22.36 -6.00 -11.98
CA TYR A 22 -23.02 -5.73 -10.70
C TYR A 22 -22.13 -6.05 -9.50
N ASP A 23 -20.92 -6.56 -9.75
CA ASP A 23 -19.97 -6.92 -8.70
C ASP A 23 -19.09 -5.72 -8.34
N THR A 24 -19.71 -4.72 -7.71
CA THR A 24 -19.03 -3.47 -7.34
C THR A 24 -17.95 -3.66 -6.28
N GLY A 25 -17.93 -4.80 -5.58
CA GLY A 25 -16.89 -5.15 -4.62
C GLY A 25 -15.63 -5.74 -5.27
N HIS A 26 -15.73 -6.22 -6.51
CA HIS A 26 -14.60 -6.81 -7.22
C HIS A 26 -13.56 -5.76 -7.61
N PRO A 27 -12.25 -5.94 -7.33
CA PRO A 27 -11.20 -4.95 -7.64
C PRO A 27 -11.16 -4.50 -9.11
N ALA A 28 -11.45 -5.42 -10.04
CA ALA A 28 -11.55 -5.12 -11.47
C ALA A 28 -12.63 -4.06 -11.80
N TYR A 29 -13.74 -4.01 -11.06
CA TYR A 29 -14.81 -3.01 -11.25
C TYR A 29 -14.27 -1.59 -11.05
N THR A 30 -13.56 -1.36 -9.95
CA THR A 30 -12.95 -0.07 -9.62
C THR A 30 -11.89 0.32 -10.65
N ARG A 31 -11.10 -0.64 -11.14
CA ARG A 31 -10.04 -0.40 -12.12
C ARG A 31 -10.59 -0.06 -13.50
N LEU A 32 -11.62 -0.77 -13.95
CA LEU A 32 -12.37 -0.41 -15.16
C LEU A 32 -13.02 0.97 -15.03
N THR A 33 -13.61 1.29 -13.87
CA THR A 33 -14.19 2.62 -13.62
C THR A 33 -13.14 3.74 -13.75
N ALA A 34 -11.97 3.55 -13.15
CA ALA A 34 -10.87 4.51 -13.23
C ALA A 34 -10.33 4.68 -14.66
N LEU A 35 -10.14 3.57 -15.38
CA LEU A 35 -9.70 3.58 -16.78
C LEU A 35 -10.71 4.31 -17.68
N GLY A 36 -12.00 4.08 -17.45
CA GLY A 36 -13.06 4.72 -18.22
C GLY A 36 -13.12 6.24 -18.00
N ARG A 37 -12.89 6.70 -16.77
CA ARG A 37 -12.70 8.13 -16.45
C ARG A 37 -11.49 8.69 -17.17
N GLU A 38 -10.35 8.00 -17.18
CA GLU A 38 -9.16 8.44 -17.93
C GLU A 38 -9.47 8.66 -19.42
N VAL A 39 -10.20 7.73 -20.05
CA VAL A 39 -10.60 7.87 -21.45
C VAL A 39 -11.50 9.08 -21.67
N THR A 40 -12.51 9.31 -20.81
CA THR A 40 -13.48 10.41 -20.99
C THR A 40 -12.92 11.77 -20.59
N THR A 41 -12.02 11.84 -19.60
CA THR A 41 -11.52 13.12 -19.06
C THR A 41 -10.15 13.53 -19.58
N LYS A 42 -9.27 12.59 -19.91
CA LYS A 42 -7.90 12.88 -20.38
C LYS A 42 -7.79 12.67 -21.89
N VAL A 43 -8.16 11.49 -22.39
CA VAL A 43 -8.01 11.19 -23.82
C VAL A 43 -9.00 11.96 -24.69
N LYS A 44 -10.27 12.02 -24.27
CA LYS A 44 -11.37 12.72 -24.97
C LYS A 44 -11.46 12.33 -26.46
N PRO A 45 -11.59 11.04 -26.79
CA PRO A 45 -11.62 10.61 -28.18
C PRO A 45 -12.90 11.07 -28.89
N LYS A 46 -12.86 11.14 -30.22
CA LYS A 46 -14.01 11.49 -31.07
C LYS A 46 -14.91 10.29 -31.35
N ALA A 47 -14.37 9.09 -31.26
CA ALA A 47 -15.05 7.81 -31.47
C ALA A 47 -14.23 6.68 -30.84
N ILE A 48 -14.85 5.51 -30.64
CA ILE A 48 -14.18 4.29 -30.20
C ILE A 48 -14.27 3.24 -31.30
N LEU A 49 -13.12 2.68 -31.69
CA LEU A 49 -13.05 1.40 -32.40
C LEU A 49 -12.71 0.31 -31.38
N VAL A 50 -13.56 -0.71 -31.29
CA VAL A 50 -13.37 -1.83 -30.37
C VAL A 50 -13.28 -3.15 -31.11
N LEU A 51 -12.32 -4.00 -30.71
CA LEU A 51 -12.22 -5.38 -31.16
C LEU A 51 -12.34 -6.28 -29.95
N SER A 52 -13.32 -7.17 -29.91
CA SER A 52 -13.53 -8.10 -28.80
C SER A 52 -13.27 -9.54 -29.22
N ALA A 53 -12.87 -10.37 -28.25
CA ALA A 53 -12.72 -11.82 -28.41
C ALA A 53 -14.00 -12.55 -28.83
N HIS A 54 -15.18 -11.93 -28.67
CA HIS A 54 -16.49 -12.54 -28.90
C HIS A 54 -17.03 -12.33 -30.31
N TRP A 55 -16.27 -11.66 -31.18
CA TRP A 55 -16.62 -11.56 -32.59
C TRP A 55 -15.43 -11.93 -33.48
N GLU A 56 -15.46 -13.17 -33.95
CA GLU A 56 -14.51 -13.68 -34.94
C GLU A 56 -15.13 -13.61 -36.35
N GLY A 57 -14.32 -13.22 -37.33
CA GLY A 57 -14.67 -13.21 -38.75
C GLY A 57 -14.49 -14.59 -39.35
N THR A 58 -13.80 -14.66 -40.49
CA THR A 58 -13.18 -15.91 -40.96
C THR A 58 -11.68 -15.85 -40.74
N ALA A 59 -10.97 -16.94 -41.04
CA ALA A 59 -9.50 -16.94 -41.02
C ALA A 59 -8.84 -15.89 -41.93
N THR A 60 -9.57 -15.30 -42.89
CA THR A 60 -9.01 -14.35 -43.87
C THR A 60 -9.83 -13.08 -44.06
N THR A 61 -11.10 -13.04 -43.63
CA THR A 61 -12.01 -11.91 -43.90
C THR A 61 -12.66 -11.42 -42.61
N LEU A 62 -12.45 -10.15 -42.29
CA LEU A 62 -13.03 -9.48 -41.14
C LEU A 62 -14.42 -8.90 -41.45
N SER A 63 -15.19 -8.60 -40.40
CA SER A 63 -16.47 -7.90 -40.51
C SER A 63 -16.52 -6.73 -39.54
N ILE A 64 -17.05 -5.59 -39.98
CA ILE A 64 -17.14 -4.36 -39.16
C ILE A 64 -18.58 -3.87 -39.09
N ASN A 65 -19.04 -3.48 -37.90
CA ASN A 65 -20.39 -2.95 -37.75
C ASN A 65 -20.48 -1.55 -38.38
N SER A 66 -21.35 -1.38 -39.37
CA SER A 66 -21.54 -0.11 -40.08
C SER A 66 -22.90 0.55 -39.84
N ALA A 67 -23.74 -0.02 -38.98
CA ALA A 67 -25.08 0.50 -38.71
C ALA A 67 -25.05 1.54 -37.56
N PRO A 68 -25.83 2.64 -37.63
CA PRO A 68 -25.85 3.69 -36.62
C PRO A 68 -26.56 3.27 -35.32
N SER A 69 -27.44 2.26 -35.38
CA SER A 69 -28.13 1.70 -34.22
C SER A 69 -28.32 0.20 -34.41
N THR A 70 -27.96 -0.57 -33.39
CA THR A 70 -28.10 -2.03 -33.37
C THR A 70 -28.51 -2.49 -31.98
N PRO A 71 -29.28 -3.57 -31.82
CA PRO A 71 -29.60 -4.12 -30.50
C PRO A 71 -28.34 -4.71 -29.85
N LEU A 72 -28.27 -4.79 -28.52
CA LEU A 72 -27.20 -5.54 -27.83
C LEU A 72 -27.30 -7.04 -28.09
N ILE A 73 -26.18 -7.75 -27.96
CA ILE A 73 -26.09 -9.20 -28.07
C ILE A 73 -25.73 -9.78 -26.70
N TYR A 74 -26.53 -10.74 -26.26
CA TYR A 74 -26.35 -11.46 -25.00
C TYR A 74 -25.85 -12.87 -25.33
N ASP A 75 -24.58 -12.97 -25.69
CA ASP A 75 -23.87 -14.19 -26.11
C ASP A 75 -23.27 -14.98 -24.93
N PHE A 76 -23.92 -14.89 -23.77
CA PHE A 76 -23.59 -15.65 -22.56
C PHE A 76 -24.81 -16.41 -22.02
N GLY A 77 -24.56 -17.53 -21.34
CA GLY A 77 -25.57 -18.46 -20.83
C GLY A 77 -25.44 -18.73 -19.33
N GLY A 78 -26.53 -19.15 -18.69
CA GLY A 78 -26.51 -19.64 -17.30
C GLY A 78 -26.61 -18.56 -16.22
N PHE A 79 -26.86 -17.29 -16.58
CA PHE A 79 -26.99 -16.18 -15.63
C PHE A 79 -28.43 -15.91 -15.20
N PRO A 80 -28.66 -15.27 -14.04
CA PRO A 80 -29.98 -14.80 -13.64
C PRO A 80 -30.65 -13.85 -14.66
N ALA A 81 -31.98 -13.81 -14.67
CA ALA A 81 -32.76 -13.07 -15.66
C ALA A 81 -32.49 -11.55 -15.71
N HIS A 82 -31.94 -10.94 -14.66
CA HIS A 82 -31.64 -9.51 -14.64
C HIS A 82 -30.47 -9.14 -15.58
N TYR A 83 -29.51 -10.05 -15.82
CA TYR A 83 -28.41 -9.83 -16.77
C TYR A 83 -28.92 -9.65 -18.21
N TYR A 84 -29.94 -10.42 -18.60
CA TYR A 84 -30.56 -10.34 -19.94
C TYR A 84 -31.50 -9.15 -20.11
N ARG A 85 -31.85 -8.45 -19.02
CA ARG A 85 -32.65 -7.23 -19.05
C ARG A 85 -31.80 -5.96 -19.05
N ALA A 86 -30.52 -6.05 -18.68
CA ALA A 86 -29.59 -4.94 -18.66
C ALA A 86 -29.55 -4.24 -20.03
N LYS A 87 -29.46 -2.91 -20.04
CA LYS A 87 -29.35 -2.11 -21.27
C LYS A 87 -28.12 -1.22 -21.18
N TYR A 88 -27.54 -0.96 -22.34
CA TYR A 88 -26.42 -0.06 -22.50
C TYR A 88 -26.67 0.81 -23.73
N PRO A 89 -26.64 2.16 -23.60
CA PRO A 89 -26.84 3.05 -24.72
C PRO A 89 -25.57 3.13 -25.58
N HIS A 90 -25.71 2.95 -26.90
CA HIS A 90 -24.62 3.16 -27.84
C HIS A 90 -25.13 3.68 -29.19
N THR A 91 -24.23 4.33 -29.93
CA THR A 91 -24.44 4.75 -31.32
C THR A 91 -23.28 4.25 -32.17
N GLY A 92 -23.57 3.72 -33.36
CA GLY A 92 -22.55 3.34 -34.33
C GLY A 92 -22.13 4.51 -35.23
N SER A 93 -21.05 4.35 -35.99
CA SER A 93 -20.58 5.34 -36.97
C SER A 93 -20.28 4.68 -38.32
N PRO A 94 -21.17 4.82 -39.32
CA PRO A 94 -20.90 4.37 -40.69
C PRO A 94 -19.61 4.97 -41.27
N GLN A 95 -19.30 6.21 -40.91
CA GLN A 95 -18.11 6.94 -41.37
C GLN A 95 -16.82 6.30 -40.81
N LEU A 96 -16.78 6.01 -39.51
CA LEU A 96 -15.63 5.34 -38.91
C LEU A 96 -15.45 3.93 -39.48
N ALA A 97 -16.56 3.19 -39.67
CA ALA A 97 -16.51 1.89 -40.30
C ALA A 97 -15.91 1.95 -41.72
N GLN A 98 -16.29 2.96 -42.51
CA GLN A 98 -15.73 3.17 -43.84
C GLN A 98 -14.23 3.53 -43.82
N SER A 99 -13.79 4.38 -42.88
CA SER A 99 -12.36 4.69 -42.70
C SER A 99 -11.54 3.45 -42.36
N ALA A 100 -12.03 2.62 -41.42
CA ALA A 100 -11.37 1.37 -41.06
C ALA A 100 -11.32 0.38 -42.24
N LEU A 101 -12.42 0.21 -42.99
CA LEU A 101 -12.44 -0.64 -44.20
C LEU A 101 -11.41 -0.21 -45.24
N ARG A 102 -11.22 1.09 -45.43
CA ARG A 102 -10.22 1.63 -46.36
C ARG A 102 -8.80 1.28 -45.91
N LEU A 103 -8.47 1.50 -44.64
CA LEU A 103 -7.15 1.16 -44.09
C LEU A 103 -6.85 -0.33 -44.19
N LEU A 104 -7.84 -1.18 -43.91
CA LEU A 104 -7.71 -2.62 -44.07
C LEU A 104 -7.48 -3.02 -45.53
N ALA A 105 -8.23 -2.43 -46.47
CA ALA A 105 -8.03 -2.67 -47.91
C ALA A 105 -6.64 -2.22 -48.39
N ASP A 106 -6.16 -1.06 -47.94
CA ASP A 106 -4.82 -0.54 -48.27
C ASP A 106 -3.70 -1.44 -47.72
N ALA A 107 -3.95 -2.11 -46.58
CA ALA A 107 -3.07 -3.11 -46.00
C ALA A 107 -3.24 -4.53 -46.59
N GLY A 108 -4.13 -4.72 -47.56
CA GLY A 108 -4.42 -6.03 -48.17
C GLY A 108 -5.18 -6.99 -47.27
N ILE A 109 -5.86 -6.50 -46.23
CA ILE A 109 -6.67 -7.27 -45.29
C ILE A 109 -8.15 -7.22 -45.75
N PRO A 110 -8.73 -8.35 -46.21
CA PRO A 110 -10.13 -8.38 -46.62
C PRO A 110 -11.07 -8.09 -45.44
N ALA A 111 -11.98 -7.14 -45.62
CA ALA A 111 -13.00 -6.81 -44.63
C ALA A 111 -14.31 -6.38 -45.31
N LYS A 112 -15.45 -6.66 -44.68
CA LYS A 112 -16.79 -6.30 -45.19
C LYS A 112 -17.65 -5.60 -44.13
N PRO A 113 -18.56 -4.70 -44.53
CA PRO A 113 -19.54 -4.13 -43.61
C PRO A 113 -20.52 -5.21 -43.12
N ALA A 114 -21.00 -5.05 -41.89
CA ALA A 114 -22.00 -5.90 -41.26
C ALA A 114 -22.98 -5.04 -40.45
N THR A 115 -24.18 -5.59 -40.19
CA THR A 115 -25.14 -5.02 -39.25
C THR A 115 -25.25 -5.96 -38.05
N ARG A 116 -24.58 -5.61 -36.94
CA ARG A 116 -24.47 -6.46 -35.75
C ARG A 116 -24.52 -5.62 -34.46
N GLY A 117 -25.11 -6.18 -33.42
CA GLY A 117 -25.06 -5.61 -32.08
C GLY A 117 -23.69 -5.65 -31.42
N LEU A 118 -23.51 -4.89 -30.35
CA LEU A 118 -22.37 -5.05 -29.46
C LEU A 118 -22.54 -6.35 -28.65
N ASP A 119 -21.51 -7.21 -28.64
CA ASP A 119 -21.46 -8.38 -27.76
C ASP A 119 -20.99 -8.06 -26.35
N HIS A 120 -21.09 -9.05 -25.45
CA HIS A 120 -20.79 -8.82 -24.05
C HIS A 120 -19.33 -8.44 -23.80
N GLY A 121 -18.39 -8.91 -24.62
CA GLY A 121 -17.00 -8.48 -24.56
C GLY A 121 -16.83 -6.96 -24.75
N VAL A 122 -17.85 -6.27 -25.28
CA VAL A 122 -17.89 -4.82 -25.37
C VAL A 122 -18.83 -4.20 -24.33
N TRP A 123 -20.13 -4.52 -24.38
CA TRP A 123 -21.12 -3.72 -23.62
C TRP A 123 -21.09 -3.99 -22.10
N VAL A 124 -20.61 -5.16 -21.66
CA VAL A 124 -20.43 -5.46 -20.22
C VAL A 124 -19.33 -4.58 -19.62
N PRO A 125 -18.06 -4.62 -20.06
CA PRO A 125 -17.03 -3.76 -19.50
C PRO A 125 -17.33 -2.28 -19.78
N PHE A 126 -18.01 -1.93 -20.88
CA PHE A 126 -18.38 -0.54 -21.18
C PHE A 126 -19.46 0.01 -20.25
N SER A 127 -20.33 -0.84 -19.68
CA SER A 127 -21.26 -0.42 -18.62
C SER A 127 -20.55 0.04 -17.34
N ILE A 128 -19.28 -0.34 -17.16
CA ILE A 128 -18.43 0.04 -16.04
C ILE A 128 -17.50 1.19 -16.43
N LEU A 129 -16.73 1.03 -17.52
CA LEU A 129 -15.85 2.07 -18.07
C LEU A 129 -16.64 3.36 -18.31
N PHE A 130 -17.78 3.24 -18.97
CA PHE A 130 -18.62 4.36 -19.38
C PHE A 130 -20.04 4.20 -18.83
N ASN A 131 -20.11 4.09 -17.51
CA ASN A 131 -21.37 3.96 -16.81
C ASN A 131 -22.36 5.06 -17.27
N PRO A 132 -23.57 4.69 -17.77
CA PRO A 132 -24.50 5.63 -18.37
C PRO A 132 -24.96 6.77 -17.45
N GLU A 133 -24.85 6.59 -16.14
CA GLU A 133 -25.28 7.58 -15.14
C GLU A 133 -24.11 8.45 -14.66
N THR A 134 -22.95 7.83 -14.41
CA THR A 134 -21.82 8.50 -13.74
C THR A 134 -20.64 8.84 -14.65
N ASN A 135 -20.51 8.20 -15.81
CA ASN A 135 -19.49 8.49 -16.83
C ASN A 135 -20.02 8.21 -18.26
N PRO A 136 -21.07 8.90 -18.71
CA PRO A 136 -21.75 8.57 -19.97
C PRO A 136 -20.85 8.78 -21.19
N LEU A 137 -20.91 7.83 -22.14
CA LEU A 137 -20.24 7.95 -23.43
C LEU A 137 -21.16 8.60 -24.47
N SER A 138 -20.82 9.80 -24.93
CA SER A 138 -21.60 10.54 -25.94
C SER A 138 -21.05 10.42 -27.36
N ILE A 139 -20.03 9.59 -27.57
CA ILE A 139 -19.32 9.40 -28.85
C ILE A 139 -19.64 8.03 -29.45
N PRO A 140 -19.55 7.87 -30.78
CA PRO A 140 -19.90 6.61 -31.43
C PRO A 140 -18.90 5.49 -31.11
N VAL A 141 -19.43 4.26 -31.04
CA VAL A 141 -18.69 3.00 -30.84
C VAL A 141 -18.89 2.11 -32.06
N VAL A 142 -17.79 1.71 -32.70
CA VAL A 142 -17.78 0.77 -33.81
C VAL A 142 -17.02 -0.47 -33.40
N GLN A 143 -17.64 -1.63 -33.60
CA GLN A 143 -17.00 -2.91 -33.34
C GLN A 143 -16.49 -3.52 -34.64
N LEU A 144 -15.30 -4.11 -34.60
CA LEU A 144 -14.66 -4.86 -35.69
C LEU A 144 -14.30 -6.25 -35.18
N SER A 145 -14.54 -7.28 -36.00
CA SER A 145 -14.18 -8.66 -35.66
C SER A 145 -12.67 -8.86 -35.62
N ILE A 146 -12.21 -9.88 -34.90
CA ILE A 146 -10.86 -10.44 -35.05
C ILE A 146 -10.88 -11.59 -36.08
N PHE A 147 -9.72 -12.18 -36.41
CA PHE A 147 -9.70 -13.34 -37.30
C PHE A 147 -10.05 -14.61 -36.52
N ASP A 148 -10.82 -15.49 -37.14
CA ASP A 148 -10.99 -16.88 -36.68
C ASP A 148 -9.72 -17.67 -37.05
N SER A 149 -8.62 -17.37 -36.34
CA SER A 149 -7.32 -18.04 -36.53
C SER A 149 -6.38 -17.77 -35.34
N ASP A 150 -5.52 -18.74 -35.02
CA ASP A 150 -4.49 -18.59 -33.99
C ASP A 150 -3.25 -17.77 -34.45
N SER A 151 -3.32 -17.08 -35.60
CA SER A 151 -2.18 -16.33 -36.14
C SER A 151 -1.96 -15.02 -35.39
N GLY A 152 -1.04 -15.02 -34.43
CA GLY A 152 -0.60 -13.79 -33.74
C GLY A 152 -0.05 -12.73 -34.70
N ASP A 153 0.65 -13.15 -35.76
CA ASP A 153 1.18 -12.24 -36.79
C ASP A 153 0.07 -11.54 -37.57
N ALA A 154 -1.01 -12.25 -37.93
CA ALA A 154 -2.15 -11.66 -38.61
C ALA A 154 -2.87 -10.63 -37.73
N HIS A 155 -3.04 -10.93 -36.45
CA HIS A 155 -3.63 -10.01 -35.47
C HIS A 155 -2.74 -8.78 -35.21
N TYR A 156 -1.42 -8.97 -35.15
CA TYR A 156 -0.48 -7.86 -35.04
C TYR A 156 -0.58 -6.95 -36.27
N ALA A 157 -0.55 -7.53 -37.48
CA ALA A 157 -0.70 -6.79 -38.74
C ALA A 157 -2.04 -6.05 -38.85
N LEU A 158 -3.11 -6.63 -38.32
CA LEU A 158 -4.42 -5.96 -38.20
C LEU A 158 -4.32 -4.70 -37.34
N GLY A 159 -3.68 -4.78 -36.18
CA GLY A 159 -3.41 -3.62 -35.34
C GLY A 159 -2.62 -2.54 -36.07
N GLU A 160 -1.55 -2.96 -36.77
CA GLU A 160 -0.70 -2.06 -37.54
C GLU A 160 -1.45 -1.30 -38.63
N ALA A 161 -2.40 -1.96 -39.31
CA ALA A 161 -3.23 -1.36 -40.34
C ALA A 161 -4.21 -0.32 -39.76
N LEU A 162 -4.70 -0.53 -38.54
CA LEU A 162 -5.67 0.36 -37.88
C LEU A 162 -5.02 1.53 -37.13
N ALA A 163 -3.72 1.47 -36.88
CA ALA A 163 -2.97 2.48 -36.14
C ALA A 163 -3.21 3.94 -36.59
N PRO A 164 -3.38 4.26 -37.89
CA PRO A 164 -3.64 5.64 -38.34
C PRO A 164 -4.92 6.28 -37.77
N LEU A 165 -5.94 5.49 -37.40
CA LEU A 165 -7.18 6.03 -36.80
C LEU A 165 -6.91 6.77 -35.48
N ARG A 166 -5.85 6.38 -34.78
CA ARG A 166 -5.42 7.02 -33.52
C ARG A 166 -5.03 8.49 -33.73
N ASP A 167 -4.44 8.81 -34.88
CA ASP A 167 -4.05 10.18 -35.24
C ASP A 167 -5.28 11.04 -35.61
N GLU A 168 -6.39 10.40 -35.98
CA GLU A 168 -7.68 11.08 -36.25
C GLU A 168 -8.48 11.36 -34.96
N GLY A 169 -8.02 10.84 -33.82
CA GLY A 169 -8.67 10.95 -32.51
C GLY A 169 -9.61 9.79 -32.19
N VAL A 170 -9.45 8.63 -32.84
CA VAL A 170 -10.22 7.41 -32.55
C VAL A 170 -9.51 6.59 -31.48
N GLN A 171 -10.16 6.37 -30.34
CA GLN A 171 -9.65 5.47 -29.31
C GLN A 171 -9.80 4.02 -29.77
N ILE A 172 -8.70 3.28 -29.82
CA ILE A 172 -8.73 1.82 -30.05
C ILE A 172 -8.75 1.13 -28.69
N ILE A 173 -9.76 0.29 -28.46
CA ILE A 173 -9.85 -0.60 -27.28
C ILE A 173 -9.89 -2.04 -27.78
N VAL A 174 -9.02 -2.88 -27.26
CA VAL A 174 -9.01 -4.31 -27.55
C VAL A 174 -9.47 -5.06 -26.30
N SER A 175 -10.54 -5.81 -26.43
CA SER A 175 -11.22 -6.46 -25.32
C SER A 175 -11.04 -7.97 -25.38
N GLY A 176 -10.36 -8.51 -24.37
CA GLY A 176 -10.04 -9.93 -24.28
C GLY A 176 -9.92 -10.34 -22.82
N GLN A 177 -8.98 -11.20 -22.53
CA GLN A 177 -8.64 -11.59 -21.16
C GLN A 177 -7.16 -11.98 -21.10
N ALA A 178 -6.42 -11.53 -20.08
CA ALA A 178 -4.97 -11.80 -19.99
C ALA A 178 -4.67 -13.31 -19.82
N VAL A 179 -5.49 -14.02 -19.05
CA VAL A 179 -5.52 -15.48 -18.91
C VAL A 179 -6.99 -15.92 -18.89
N HIS A 180 -7.36 -16.96 -19.63
CA HIS A 180 -8.75 -17.36 -19.81
C HIS A 180 -8.93 -18.87 -20.00
N ASN A 181 -9.02 -19.62 -18.89
CA ASN A 181 -9.37 -21.04 -18.93
C ASN A 181 -10.63 -21.33 -18.10
N LEU A 182 -11.79 -21.23 -18.76
CA LEU A 182 -13.10 -21.53 -18.17
C LEU A 182 -13.30 -23.00 -17.80
N PRO A 183 -12.85 -24.01 -18.58
CA PRO A 183 -12.92 -25.41 -18.15
C PRO A 183 -12.32 -25.62 -16.76
N ASP A 184 -11.16 -25.02 -16.51
CA ASP A 184 -10.48 -25.06 -15.22
C ASP A 184 -11.19 -24.25 -14.13
N PHE A 185 -11.82 -23.13 -14.49
CA PHE A 185 -12.60 -22.29 -13.57
C PHE A 185 -13.83 -23.06 -13.05
N PHE A 186 -14.54 -23.74 -13.95
CA PHE A 186 -15.70 -24.55 -13.57
C PHE A 186 -15.28 -25.82 -12.82
N ALA A 187 -14.18 -26.47 -13.22
CA ALA A 187 -13.66 -27.64 -12.53
C ALA A 187 -13.20 -27.33 -11.09
N SER A 188 -12.68 -26.13 -10.84
CA SER A 188 -12.26 -25.69 -9.50
C SER A 188 -13.42 -25.29 -8.58
N ARG A 189 -14.68 -25.36 -9.06
CA ARG A 189 -15.90 -24.97 -8.33
C ARG A 189 -15.81 -23.56 -7.72
N GLY A 190 -15.20 -22.62 -8.44
CA GLY A 190 -15.08 -21.23 -8.01
C GLY A 190 -13.95 -20.95 -7.01
N SER A 191 -12.97 -21.86 -6.86
CA SER A 191 -11.73 -21.54 -6.14
C SER A 191 -11.02 -20.37 -6.83
N LEU A 192 -10.79 -19.29 -6.08
CA LEU A 192 -10.10 -18.09 -6.54
C LEU A 192 -8.58 -18.17 -6.41
N LYS A 193 -8.04 -19.25 -5.82
CA LYS A 193 -6.59 -19.44 -5.72
C LYS A 193 -5.98 -19.51 -7.13
N PRO A 194 -5.07 -18.59 -7.51
CA PRO A 194 -4.44 -18.61 -8.82
C PRO A 194 -3.73 -19.94 -9.09
N ARG A 195 -3.86 -20.44 -10.31
CA ARG A 195 -3.07 -21.57 -10.78
C ARG A 195 -1.69 -21.10 -11.22
N ASP A 196 -0.68 -21.95 -11.12
CA ASP A 196 0.70 -21.60 -11.48
C ASP A 196 0.79 -21.01 -12.89
N TYR A 197 0.12 -21.62 -13.88
CA TYR A 197 0.12 -21.12 -15.25
C TYR A 197 -0.55 -19.74 -15.40
N THR A 198 -1.44 -19.38 -14.48
CA THR A 198 -2.12 -18.08 -14.52
C THR A 198 -1.13 -16.99 -14.14
N LEU A 199 -0.36 -17.21 -13.08
CA LEU A 199 0.70 -16.29 -12.65
C LEU A 199 1.82 -16.19 -13.70
N THR A 200 2.32 -17.34 -14.19
CA THR A 200 3.45 -17.35 -15.12
C THR A 200 3.11 -16.80 -16.50
N PHE A 201 1.88 -17.00 -16.97
CA PHE A 201 1.44 -16.47 -18.26
C PHE A 201 1.09 -14.98 -18.19
N ASP A 202 0.48 -14.51 -17.10
CA ASP A 202 0.22 -13.07 -16.90
C ASP A 202 1.51 -12.26 -16.88
N GLU A 203 2.54 -12.74 -16.17
CA GLU A 203 3.82 -12.04 -16.11
C GLU A 203 4.54 -12.09 -17.46
N ALA A 204 4.48 -13.21 -18.18
CA ALA A 204 5.03 -13.30 -19.54
C ALA A 204 4.34 -12.33 -20.51
N LEU A 205 3.02 -12.19 -20.39
CA LEU A 205 2.26 -11.23 -21.19
C LEU A 205 2.69 -9.79 -20.87
N LYS A 206 2.87 -9.45 -19.58
CA LYS A 206 3.41 -8.16 -19.16
C LYS A 206 4.79 -7.90 -19.77
N GLU A 207 5.72 -8.86 -19.63
CA GLU A 207 7.06 -8.75 -20.21
C GLU A 207 7.01 -8.49 -21.72
N ALA A 208 6.15 -9.23 -22.45
CA ALA A 208 6.00 -9.05 -23.89
C ALA A 208 5.40 -7.69 -24.27
N VAL A 209 4.52 -7.13 -23.44
CA VAL A 209 3.90 -5.81 -23.66
C VAL A 209 4.88 -4.67 -23.36
N GLU A 210 5.61 -4.76 -22.25
CA GLU A 210 6.45 -3.67 -21.71
C GLU A 210 7.86 -3.60 -22.31
N VAL A 211 8.26 -4.61 -23.09
CA VAL A 211 9.54 -4.59 -23.81
C VAL A 211 9.60 -3.41 -24.81
N GLU A 212 10.82 -3.05 -25.21
CA GLU A 212 11.04 -2.00 -26.21
C GLU A 212 10.27 -2.31 -27.51
N PRO A 213 9.69 -1.28 -28.18
CA PRO A 213 8.84 -1.48 -29.36
C PRO A 213 9.45 -2.37 -30.45
N SER A 214 10.78 -2.28 -30.64
CA SER A 214 11.52 -3.08 -31.62
C SER A 214 11.51 -4.59 -31.33
N GLU A 215 11.34 -5.00 -30.08
CA GLU A 215 11.36 -6.40 -29.65
C GLU A 215 9.95 -6.97 -29.39
N ARG A 216 8.96 -6.09 -29.23
CA ARG A 216 7.58 -6.44 -28.85
C ARG A 216 6.97 -7.51 -29.72
N LYS A 217 7.04 -7.38 -31.05
CA LYS A 217 6.44 -8.36 -31.97
C LYS A 217 7.01 -9.76 -31.76
N GLY A 218 8.33 -9.86 -31.56
CA GLY A 218 9.01 -11.12 -31.27
C GLY A 218 8.54 -11.73 -29.95
N LYS A 219 8.53 -10.93 -28.87
CA LYS A 219 8.07 -11.38 -27.55
C LYS A 219 6.61 -11.79 -27.51
N MET A 220 5.73 -11.05 -28.19
CA MET A 220 4.32 -11.41 -28.35
C MET A 220 4.20 -12.76 -29.07
N ALA A 221 4.95 -13.00 -30.14
CA ALA A 221 4.93 -14.27 -30.86
C ALA A 221 5.46 -15.46 -30.02
N GLU A 222 6.37 -15.22 -29.08
CA GLU A 222 6.85 -16.23 -28.14
C GLU A 222 5.75 -16.70 -27.17
N LEU A 223 4.78 -15.85 -26.80
CA LEU A 223 3.68 -16.21 -25.90
C LEU A 223 2.89 -17.42 -26.39
N LEU A 224 2.58 -17.46 -27.70
CA LEU A 224 1.80 -18.54 -28.31
C LEU A 224 2.55 -19.89 -28.34
N LYS A 225 3.87 -19.87 -28.14
CA LYS A 225 4.75 -21.04 -28.17
C LYS A 225 5.11 -21.57 -26.78
N ARG A 226 4.75 -20.85 -25.71
CA ARG A 226 5.07 -21.27 -24.34
C ARG A 226 4.39 -22.61 -24.00
N GLY A 227 5.06 -23.41 -23.17
CA GLY A 227 4.53 -24.71 -22.73
C GLY A 227 3.25 -24.62 -21.89
N ASP A 228 2.98 -23.45 -21.30
CA ASP A 228 1.77 -23.16 -20.53
C ASP A 228 0.68 -22.43 -21.34
N ALA A 229 0.94 -22.04 -22.60
CA ALA A 229 0.04 -21.19 -23.39
C ALA A 229 -1.37 -21.78 -23.55
N ARG A 230 -1.48 -23.07 -23.91
CA ARG A 230 -2.79 -23.76 -24.05
C ARG A 230 -3.48 -24.05 -22.72
N LYS A 231 -2.75 -24.01 -21.60
CA LYS A 231 -3.35 -24.07 -20.27
C LYS A 231 -3.90 -22.71 -19.87
N ALA A 232 -3.18 -21.62 -20.16
CA ALA A 232 -3.66 -20.27 -19.92
C ALA A 232 -4.84 -19.92 -20.83
N HIS A 233 -4.83 -20.42 -22.06
CA HIS A 233 -5.79 -20.14 -23.14
C HIS A 233 -6.04 -21.42 -23.94
N PRO A 234 -7.08 -22.22 -23.60
CA PRO A 234 -7.42 -23.44 -24.37
C PRO A 234 -7.53 -23.16 -25.88
N THR A 235 -8.11 -22.00 -26.19
CA THR A 235 -8.17 -21.37 -27.50
C THR A 235 -7.70 -19.91 -27.33
N PHE A 236 -7.09 -19.31 -28.36
CA PHE A 236 -6.37 -18.04 -28.22
C PHE A 236 -7.24 -16.79 -28.47
N GLU A 237 -8.52 -16.93 -28.78
CA GLU A 237 -9.43 -15.82 -29.12
C GLU A 237 -9.48 -14.73 -28.04
N HIS A 238 -9.36 -15.10 -26.75
CA HIS A 238 -9.33 -14.12 -25.64
C HIS A 238 -7.97 -13.44 -25.46
N LEU A 239 -6.89 -14.03 -25.99
CA LEU A 239 -5.54 -13.47 -25.96
C LEU A 239 -5.25 -12.57 -27.17
N LEU A 240 -5.69 -12.97 -28.36
CA LEU A 240 -5.36 -12.31 -29.63
C LEU A 240 -5.75 -10.81 -29.73
N PRO A 241 -6.77 -10.29 -29.01
CA PRO A 241 -7.03 -8.86 -28.95
C PRO A 241 -5.80 -8.04 -28.50
N VAL A 242 -4.99 -8.53 -27.55
CA VAL A 242 -3.77 -7.80 -27.14
C VAL A 242 -2.71 -7.74 -28.24
N PHE A 243 -2.69 -8.70 -29.17
CA PHE A 243 -1.81 -8.65 -30.35
C PHE A 243 -2.22 -7.54 -31.30
N VAL A 244 -3.53 -7.34 -31.50
CA VAL A 244 -4.06 -6.19 -32.24
C VAL A 244 -3.67 -4.89 -31.54
N GLY A 245 -3.80 -4.83 -30.20
CA GLY A 245 -3.39 -3.68 -29.42
C GLY A 245 -1.91 -3.33 -29.58
N ALA A 246 -1.04 -4.34 -29.49
CA ALA A 246 0.40 -4.23 -29.67
C ALA A 246 0.79 -3.78 -31.08
N GLY A 247 0.09 -4.26 -32.12
CA GLY A 247 0.28 -3.79 -33.49
C GLY A 247 -0.15 -2.34 -33.70
N ALA A 248 -1.30 -1.95 -33.13
CA ALA A 248 -1.82 -0.60 -33.20
C ALA A 248 -0.96 0.42 -32.43
N ALA A 249 -0.19 -0.05 -31.45
CA ALA A 249 0.76 0.75 -30.68
C ALA A 249 1.89 1.32 -31.56
N LYS A 250 2.34 0.58 -32.59
CA LYS A 250 3.56 0.91 -33.34
C LYS A 250 4.74 1.16 -32.38
N GLU A 251 5.35 2.33 -32.43
CA GLU A 251 6.52 2.71 -31.62
C GLU A 251 6.17 3.11 -30.18
N ASP A 252 4.90 3.11 -29.80
CA ASP A 252 4.50 3.48 -28.45
C ASP A 252 4.90 2.39 -27.45
N LYS A 253 5.43 2.78 -26.28
CA LYS A 253 5.71 1.84 -25.18
C LYS A 253 4.41 1.31 -24.57
N GLY A 254 4.39 0.02 -24.26
CA GLY A 254 3.32 -0.62 -23.51
C GLY A 254 3.61 -0.55 -22.01
N VAL A 255 2.57 -0.43 -21.19
CA VAL A 255 2.64 -0.48 -19.72
C VAL A 255 1.48 -1.31 -19.17
N ARG A 256 1.74 -2.14 -18.15
CA ARG A 256 0.69 -2.80 -17.36
C ARG A 256 0.10 -1.80 -16.38
N LEU A 257 -1.17 -1.46 -16.58
CA LEU A 257 -1.88 -0.56 -15.69
C LEU A 257 -2.26 -1.25 -14.38
N TRP A 258 -2.69 -2.50 -14.50
CA TRP A 258 -3.16 -3.31 -13.37
C TRP A 258 -3.26 -4.78 -13.79
N THR A 259 -3.18 -5.68 -12.81
CA THR A 259 -3.51 -7.10 -12.97
C THR A 259 -3.98 -7.67 -11.64
N MET A 260 -4.75 -8.75 -11.72
CA MET A 260 -5.13 -9.61 -10.61
C MET A 260 -5.37 -11.00 -11.18
N CYS A 261 -4.63 -11.97 -10.70
CA CYS A 261 -4.83 -13.37 -11.05
C CYS A 261 -5.85 -13.99 -10.08
N GLU A 262 -6.82 -14.73 -10.58
CA GLU A 262 -7.85 -15.41 -9.79
C GLU A 262 -8.20 -16.74 -10.42
N GLY A 263 -7.96 -17.84 -9.71
CA GLY A 263 -8.21 -19.18 -10.25
C GLY A 263 -7.44 -19.41 -11.54
N SER A 264 -8.17 -19.60 -12.63
CA SER A 264 -7.64 -19.82 -13.99
C SER A 264 -7.86 -18.63 -14.93
N VAL A 265 -8.05 -17.43 -14.38
CA VAL A 265 -8.21 -16.18 -15.13
C VAL A 265 -7.29 -15.08 -14.59
N SER A 266 -6.95 -14.10 -15.43
CA SER A 266 -6.23 -12.90 -15.02
C SER A 266 -6.87 -11.65 -15.61
N TRP A 267 -6.96 -10.59 -14.79
CA TRP A 267 -7.54 -9.29 -15.12
C TRP A 267 -6.54 -8.26 -15.66
N GLY A 268 -5.43 -8.70 -16.25
CA GLY A 268 -4.42 -7.80 -16.84
C GLY A 268 -5.04 -6.71 -17.74
N MET A 269 -4.63 -5.46 -17.50
CA MET A 269 -5.00 -4.28 -18.29
C MET A 269 -3.72 -3.58 -18.74
N PHE A 270 -3.66 -3.20 -20.02
CA PHE A 270 -2.48 -2.57 -20.61
C PHE A 270 -2.84 -1.29 -21.35
N ARG A 271 -1.91 -0.33 -21.35
CA ARG A 271 -1.94 0.86 -22.19
C ARG A 271 -0.72 0.89 -23.08
N PHE A 272 -0.90 1.21 -24.35
CA PHE A 272 0.18 1.53 -25.26
C PHE A 272 0.11 3.02 -25.62
N GLY A 273 1.21 3.73 -25.35
CA GLY A 273 1.32 5.15 -25.60
C GLY A 273 1.02 6.00 -24.38
N ASP A 274 1.53 7.23 -24.45
CA ASP A 274 1.40 8.24 -23.42
C ASP A 274 0.03 8.94 -23.55
N LEU A 275 -0.41 9.61 -22.47
CA LEU A 275 -1.66 10.35 -22.52
C LEU A 275 -1.49 11.66 -23.30
N PRO A 276 -2.54 12.14 -24.01
CA PRO A 276 -2.54 13.47 -24.60
C PRO A 276 -2.11 14.56 -23.60
N GLY A 277 -0.96 15.21 -23.86
CA GLY A 277 -0.42 16.28 -23.01
C GLY A 277 0.82 15.89 -22.20
N GLU A 278 1.23 14.62 -22.18
CA GLU A 278 2.53 14.19 -21.63
C GLU A 278 3.62 14.35 -22.70
N SER A 279 4.41 15.44 -22.65
CA SER A 279 5.52 15.65 -23.61
C SER A 279 6.78 14.89 -23.21
N VAL A 280 7.47 14.34 -24.22
CA VAL A 280 8.68 13.46 -24.19
C VAL A 280 9.90 14.01 -23.42
N GLY A 281 9.84 15.24 -22.89
CA GLY A 281 10.89 15.85 -22.06
C GLY A 281 10.96 15.33 -20.61
N GLU A 282 10.08 14.42 -20.20
CA GLU A 282 10.06 13.84 -18.84
C GLU A 282 10.55 12.37 -18.79
N LYS A 283 11.13 11.83 -19.87
CA LYS A 283 11.54 10.41 -19.95
C LYS A 283 12.85 10.03 -19.23
N GLU A 284 13.36 10.87 -18.34
CA GLU A 284 14.44 10.49 -17.38
C GLU A 284 14.06 10.68 -15.90
N ALA A 285 12.80 10.98 -15.59
CA ALA A 285 12.32 10.88 -14.22
C ALA A 285 11.34 9.71 -14.16
N GLY A 286 11.76 8.60 -13.57
CA GLY A 286 10.84 7.53 -13.17
C GLY A 286 9.59 8.16 -12.55
N GLU A 287 8.42 7.68 -12.98
CA GLU A 287 7.08 8.15 -12.62
C GLU A 287 7.15 9.23 -11.52
N LYS A 288 7.13 10.52 -11.88
CA LYS A 288 6.98 11.57 -10.87
C LYS A 288 5.55 11.50 -10.35
N ILE A 289 5.28 10.43 -9.60
CA ILE A 289 4.36 10.44 -8.50
C ILE A 289 4.66 11.76 -7.80
N THR A 290 3.74 12.71 -7.90
CA THR A 290 3.88 13.90 -7.09
C THR A 290 4.01 13.39 -5.66
N LYS A 291 4.89 13.93 -4.81
CA LYS A 291 4.96 13.44 -3.42
C LYS A 291 3.58 13.46 -2.71
N ALA A 292 2.58 14.16 -3.25
CA ALA A 292 1.18 14.08 -2.82
C ALA A 292 0.53 12.75 -3.20
N GLU A 293 0.64 12.30 -4.46
CA GLU A 293 0.25 10.95 -4.88
C GLU A 293 1.05 9.86 -4.18
N GLU A 294 2.31 10.12 -3.81
CA GLU A 294 3.13 9.16 -3.06
C GLU A 294 2.60 9.01 -1.64
N THR A 295 2.33 10.12 -0.96
CA THR A 295 1.66 10.10 0.35
C THR A 295 0.27 9.50 0.26
N TYR A 296 -0.49 9.77 -0.81
CA TYR A 296 -1.79 9.16 -1.04
C TYR A 296 -1.69 7.64 -1.22
N LYS A 297 -0.74 7.15 -2.03
CA LYS A 297 -0.46 5.71 -2.19
C LYS A 297 -0.01 5.08 -0.87
N LYS A 298 0.81 5.77 -0.07
CA LYS A 298 1.22 5.34 1.28
C LYS A 298 0.05 5.25 2.24
N LEU A 299 -0.83 6.25 2.25
CA LEU A 299 -2.08 6.26 3.03
C LEU A 299 -3.03 5.14 2.62
N LEU A 300 -3.19 4.94 1.31
CA LEU A 300 -3.94 3.82 0.78
C LEU A 300 -3.33 2.52 1.27
N ASN A 301 -2.04 2.26 1.00
CA ASN A 301 -1.29 1.08 1.45
C ASN A 301 -1.43 0.83 2.96
N ALA A 302 -1.46 1.89 3.78
CA ALA A 302 -1.65 1.81 5.23
C ALA A 302 -3.06 1.36 5.64
N LEU A 303 -4.11 1.93 5.03
CA LEU A 303 -5.49 1.46 5.20
C LEU A 303 -5.62 0.02 4.69
N ASP A 304 -4.91 -0.23 3.61
CA ASP A 304 -4.80 -1.49 2.94
C ASP A 304 -4.25 -2.55 3.89
N MET A 305 -3.11 -2.26 4.54
CA MET A 305 -2.39 -3.11 5.51
C MET A 305 -3.21 -3.55 6.72
N MET A 306 -4.41 -3.03 6.90
CA MET A 306 -5.32 -3.48 7.95
C MET A 306 -6.54 -4.20 7.42
N ASN A 307 -6.83 -4.09 6.12
CA ASN A 307 -8.02 -4.64 5.50
C ASN A 307 -9.26 -4.42 6.37
N LEU A 308 -9.42 -3.19 6.89
CA LEU A 308 -10.63 -2.78 7.60
C LEU A 308 -11.76 -2.96 6.59
N ASN A 309 -12.69 -3.88 6.88
CA ASN A 309 -13.82 -4.22 6.02
C ASN A 309 -14.88 -3.10 6.11
N ILE A 310 -14.46 -1.87 5.80
CA ILE A 310 -15.30 -0.68 5.83
C ILE A 310 -15.83 -0.52 4.40
N PRO A 311 -17.15 -0.59 4.20
CA PRO A 311 -17.78 -0.48 2.88
C PRO A 311 -17.35 0.76 2.08
N ASP A 312 -16.88 1.80 2.79
CA ASP A 312 -16.36 3.03 2.22
C ASP A 312 -14.87 3.26 2.57
N ARG A 313 -13.97 2.43 2.04
CA ARG A 313 -12.51 2.56 2.25
C ARG A 313 -11.98 3.95 1.85
N GLU A 314 -12.61 4.59 0.86
CA GLU A 314 -12.30 5.95 0.42
C GLU A 314 -12.75 7.02 1.44
N ASN A 315 -13.72 6.73 2.33
CA ASN A 315 -14.21 7.68 3.31
C ASN A 315 -13.27 7.86 4.49
N LEU A 316 -12.40 6.90 4.83
CA LEU A 316 -11.39 7.09 5.88
C LEU A 316 -10.22 8.00 5.45
N LEU A 317 -10.22 8.49 4.22
CA LEU A 317 -9.17 9.36 3.72
C LEU A 317 -9.42 10.82 4.14
N VAL A 318 -8.32 11.56 4.22
CA VAL A 318 -8.38 13.01 4.25
C VAL A 318 -9.07 13.55 2.99
N SER A 319 -9.88 14.60 3.12
CA SER A 319 -10.50 15.27 1.97
C SER A 319 -9.48 16.01 1.09
N ALA A 320 -8.40 16.50 1.72
CA ALA A 320 -7.25 17.08 1.05
C ALA A 320 -5.99 16.99 1.92
N ILE A 321 -4.81 17.00 1.29
CA ILE A 321 -3.53 17.16 1.98
C ILE A 321 -2.99 18.56 1.69
N VAL A 322 -2.78 19.33 2.75
CA VAL A 322 -2.19 20.67 2.68
C VAL A 322 -0.78 20.61 3.27
N ARG A 323 0.19 21.22 2.57
CA ARG A 323 1.60 21.23 2.98
C ARG A 323 2.09 22.66 3.10
N SER A 324 2.14 23.14 4.32
CA SER A 324 2.69 24.47 4.64
C SER A 324 4.19 24.50 4.35
N ARG A 325 4.66 25.60 3.76
CA ARG A 325 6.08 25.88 3.59
C ARG A 325 6.67 26.61 4.79
N GLU A 326 5.81 27.34 5.49
CA GLU A 326 6.17 28.21 6.60
C GLU A 326 5.17 28.03 7.74
N LEU A 327 5.61 28.36 8.96
CA LEU A 327 4.79 28.25 10.16
C LEU A 327 3.54 29.13 10.11
N SER A 328 3.66 30.35 9.58
CA SER A 328 2.55 31.29 9.41
C SER A 328 1.41 30.73 8.55
N GLN A 329 1.74 29.95 7.52
CA GLN A 329 0.75 29.28 6.66
C GLN A 329 0.01 28.19 7.41
N ALA A 330 0.72 27.39 8.22
CA ALA A 330 0.10 26.37 9.04
C ALA A 330 -0.85 26.99 10.07
N GLN A 331 -0.47 28.09 10.72
CA GLN A 331 -1.35 28.82 11.64
C GLN A 331 -2.64 29.27 10.95
N GLU A 332 -2.53 29.81 9.73
CA GLU A 332 -3.70 30.27 8.99
C GLU A 332 -4.61 29.11 8.54
N ILE A 333 -4.03 27.98 8.13
CA ILE A 333 -4.81 26.77 7.82
C ILE A 333 -5.59 26.30 9.05
N VAL A 334 -4.95 26.29 10.23
CA VAL A 334 -5.62 25.95 11.49
C VAL A 334 -6.77 26.92 11.80
N ARG A 335 -6.55 28.23 11.66
CA ARG A 335 -7.62 29.24 11.85
C ARG A 335 -8.80 29.04 10.91
N LEU A 336 -8.52 28.79 9.64
CA LEU A 336 -9.56 28.54 8.63
C LEU A 336 -10.35 27.28 8.96
N CYS A 337 -9.66 26.18 9.26
CA CYS A 337 -10.33 24.93 9.62
C CYS A 337 -11.16 25.09 10.90
N ASN A 338 -10.65 25.82 11.91
CA ASN A 338 -11.41 26.14 13.12
C ASN A 338 -12.66 26.98 12.80
N THR A 339 -12.52 28.01 11.95
CA THR A 339 -13.62 28.90 11.53
C THR A 339 -14.74 28.15 10.80
N PHE A 340 -14.37 27.19 9.95
CA PHE A 340 -15.32 26.38 9.18
C PHE A 340 -15.69 25.06 9.87
N GLU A 341 -15.24 24.84 11.10
CA GLU A 341 -15.42 23.60 11.85
C GLU A 341 -14.99 22.33 11.05
N ILE A 342 -13.93 22.47 10.24
CA ILE A 342 -13.35 21.39 9.44
C ILE A 342 -12.33 20.62 10.28
N PRO A 343 -12.45 19.30 10.44
CA PRO A 343 -11.47 18.50 11.16
C PRO A 343 -10.08 18.55 10.52
N ILE A 344 -9.03 18.62 11.33
CA ILE A 344 -7.63 18.58 10.90
C ILE A 344 -6.96 17.32 11.43
N TRP A 345 -6.07 16.74 10.63
CA TRP A 345 -5.21 15.65 11.04
C TRP A 345 -3.76 15.92 10.65
N SER A 346 -2.85 16.12 11.60
CA SER A 346 -1.48 16.54 11.30
C SER A 346 -0.50 15.36 11.25
N PHE A 347 0.52 15.47 10.40
CA PHE A 347 1.59 14.49 10.29
C PHE A 347 2.88 15.08 9.69
N SER A 348 4.02 14.48 10.04
CA SER A 348 5.32 14.83 9.47
C SER A 348 5.59 14.13 8.13
N SER A 349 6.05 12.87 8.13
CA SER A 349 6.52 12.19 6.93
C SER A 349 5.49 11.27 6.27
N GLY A 350 4.57 10.69 7.06
CA GLY A 350 3.55 9.75 6.57
C GLY A 350 4.13 8.52 5.86
N GLY A 351 5.31 8.06 6.29
CA GLY A 351 6.05 6.94 5.68
C GLY A 351 5.61 5.54 6.14
N ASP A 352 6.20 4.52 5.52
CA ASP A 352 5.80 3.10 5.60
C ASP A 352 6.06 2.41 6.96
N GLY A 353 6.60 3.13 7.95
CA GLY A 353 6.70 2.67 9.35
C GLY A 353 5.80 3.47 10.30
N ASP A 354 5.07 4.45 9.77
CA ASP A 354 4.48 5.54 10.54
C ASP A 354 3.00 5.74 10.21
N TYR A 355 2.33 4.61 9.99
CA TYR A 355 0.91 4.51 9.72
C TYR A 355 0.02 5.01 10.89
N ARG A 356 0.63 5.21 12.06
CA ARG A 356 0.03 5.77 13.28
C ARG A 356 -0.40 7.22 13.12
N ALA A 357 0.29 7.99 12.27
CA ALA A 357 0.13 9.45 12.21
C ALA A 357 -0.67 9.95 11.01
N ALA A 358 -0.82 9.17 9.94
CA ALA A 358 -1.26 9.73 8.66
C ALA A 358 -2.75 9.47 8.32
N ILE A 359 -3.38 8.44 8.90
CA ILE A 359 -4.80 8.13 8.67
C ILE A 359 -5.66 8.87 9.68
N PRO A 360 -6.54 9.78 9.23
CA PRO A 360 -7.41 10.51 10.13
C PRO A 360 -8.45 9.57 10.72
N ARG A 361 -8.79 9.79 12.00
CA ARG A 361 -9.93 9.08 12.57
C ARG A 361 -11.25 9.51 11.93
N VAL A 362 -11.38 10.81 11.67
CA VAL A 362 -12.58 11.41 11.13
C VAL A 362 -12.44 11.57 9.59
N PRO A 363 -13.16 10.75 8.80
CA PRO A 363 -13.44 10.97 7.39
C PRO A 363 -13.57 12.44 6.99
N GLY A 364 -12.92 12.82 5.90
CA GLY A 364 -13.02 14.17 5.36
C GLY A 364 -12.19 15.23 6.10
N SER A 365 -11.39 14.83 7.09
CA SER A 365 -10.38 15.72 7.71
C SER A 365 -9.42 16.30 6.66
N ILE A 366 -8.87 17.48 6.92
CA ILE A 366 -7.74 18.03 6.16
C ILE A 366 -6.44 17.48 6.76
N GLY A 367 -5.66 16.80 5.93
CA GLY A 367 -4.33 16.31 6.28
C GLY A 367 -3.30 17.43 6.25
N LEU A 368 -2.75 17.83 7.40
CA LEU A 368 -1.73 18.87 7.49
C LEU A 368 -0.33 18.23 7.53
N GLY A 369 0.34 18.21 6.37
CA GLY A 369 1.63 17.53 6.20
C GLY A 369 2.83 18.48 6.29
N PHE A 370 3.66 18.34 7.32
CA PHE A 370 4.82 19.22 7.54
C PHE A 370 6.10 18.75 6.83
N GLY A 371 6.28 17.44 6.67
CA GLY A 371 7.59 16.86 6.38
C GLY A 371 8.17 17.13 4.99
N ARG A 372 7.40 17.75 4.08
CA ARG A 372 7.89 18.08 2.75
C ARG A 372 8.75 19.35 2.73
N TYR A 373 8.35 20.37 3.48
CA TYR A 373 8.94 21.71 3.39
C TYR A 373 9.51 22.17 4.73
N MET A 374 9.04 21.61 5.84
CA MET A 374 9.52 21.90 7.19
C MET A 374 10.32 20.71 7.72
N ASN A 375 11.46 20.42 7.08
CA ASN A 375 12.27 19.23 7.32
C ASN A 375 13.75 19.51 7.67
N LYS A 376 14.06 20.74 8.08
CA LYS A 376 15.45 21.14 8.35
C LYS A 376 15.87 20.80 9.77
N VAL A 377 17.16 20.48 9.92
CA VAL A 377 17.89 20.64 11.17
C VAL A 377 18.23 22.12 11.31
N LEU A 378 17.71 22.78 12.34
CA LEU A 378 17.88 24.23 12.57
C LEU A 378 19.19 24.56 13.26
N GLY A 379 19.74 23.62 14.04
CA GLY A 379 21.07 23.75 14.64
C GLY A 379 21.26 22.89 15.87
N VAL A 380 22.51 22.86 16.36
CA VAL A 380 22.91 22.19 17.60
C VAL A 380 23.36 23.25 18.60
N ASN A 381 22.86 23.16 19.83
CA ASN A 381 23.38 23.92 20.95
C ASN A 381 24.35 23.02 21.73
N GLU A 382 25.65 23.23 21.52
CA GLU A 382 26.68 22.39 22.15
C GLU A 382 26.66 22.49 23.68
N SER A 383 26.58 23.71 24.22
CA SER A 383 26.60 23.93 25.68
C SER A 383 25.34 23.43 26.38
N GLY A 384 24.22 23.36 25.65
CA GLY A 384 22.94 22.86 26.15
C GLY A 384 22.69 21.39 25.84
N GLU A 385 23.55 20.77 25.03
CA GLU A 385 23.49 19.38 24.55
C GLU A 385 22.14 19.03 23.93
N TYR A 386 21.64 19.90 23.04
CA TYR A 386 20.38 19.64 22.33
C TYR A 386 20.43 20.09 20.86
N ILE A 387 19.60 19.44 20.05
CA ILE A 387 19.38 19.76 18.65
C ILE A 387 18.00 20.39 18.46
N VAL A 388 17.90 21.35 17.55
CA VAL A 388 16.63 21.96 17.15
C VAL A 388 16.33 21.51 15.72
N VAL A 389 15.14 20.96 15.52
CA VAL A 389 14.71 20.44 14.22
C VAL A 389 13.30 20.89 13.88
N GLN A 390 13.00 20.94 12.59
CA GLN A 390 11.63 21.04 12.10
C GLN A 390 10.94 19.66 12.07
N PRO A 391 9.60 19.61 12.06
CA PRO A 391 8.85 18.36 12.22
C PRO A 391 9.19 17.25 11.22
N GLY A 392 9.63 17.62 10.02
CA GLY A 392 9.99 16.73 8.93
C GLY A 392 11.39 16.16 8.94
N ALA A 393 12.26 16.62 9.84
CA ALA A 393 13.64 16.14 9.89
C ALA A 393 13.66 14.66 10.29
N THR A 394 14.37 13.85 9.52
CA THR A 394 14.57 12.43 9.76
C THR A 394 15.86 12.18 10.55
N TYR A 395 16.04 10.96 11.03
CA TYR A 395 17.30 10.53 11.64
C TYR A 395 18.48 10.66 10.68
N ALA A 396 18.27 10.31 9.41
CA ALA A 396 19.30 10.45 8.38
C ALA A 396 19.70 11.93 8.21
N ASP A 397 18.73 12.85 8.23
CA ASP A 397 19.00 14.30 8.12
C ASP A 397 19.85 14.81 9.29
N ILE A 398 19.57 14.36 10.52
CA ILE A 398 20.36 14.74 11.71
C ILE A 398 21.77 14.17 11.63
N ASN A 399 21.90 12.87 11.36
CA ASN A 399 23.21 12.23 11.28
C ASN A 399 24.06 12.89 10.22
N GLN A 400 23.48 13.17 9.04
CA GLN A 400 24.17 13.89 7.99
C GLN A 400 24.56 15.31 8.43
N TYR A 401 23.67 16.04 9.10
CA TYR A 401 23.98 17.37 9.64
C TYR A 401 25.15 17.34 10.64
N LEU A 402 25.19 16.36 11.55
CA LEU A 402 26.28 16.21 12.51
C LEU A 402 27.61 15.90 11.81
N VAL A 403 27.59 15.11 10.74
CA VAL A 403 28.77 14.82 9.91
C VAL A 403 29.25 16.08 9.21
N ASP A 404 28.36 16.76 8.47
CA ASP A 404 28.68 17.93 7.66
C ASP A 404 29.25 19.10 8.50
N ASN A 405 28.87 19.18 9.78
CA ASN A 405 29.31 20.22 10.70
C ASN A 405 30.45 19.76 11.64
N GLY A 406 31.00 18.56 11.47
CA GLY A 406 32.09 18.04 12.32
C GLY A 406 31.68 17.81 13.79
N LEU A 407 30.39 17.65 14.05
CA LEU A 407 29.79 17.47 15.38
C LEU A 407 29.57 15.99 15.74
N HIS A 408 29.62 15.09 14.76
CA HIS A 408 29.41 13.64 14.93
C HIS A 408 30.35 12.95 15.92
N GLN A 409 31.51 13.54 16.22
CA GLN A 409 32.44 13.03 17.25
C GLN A 409 32.12 13.51 18.66
N LYS A 410 31.27 14.55 18.78
CA LYS A 410 30.90 15.17 20.05
C LYS A 410 29.50 14.77 20.50
N PHE A 411 28.57 14.59 19.57
CA PHE A 411 27.17 14.33 19.85
C PHE A 411 26.72 13.06 19.15
N GLU A 412 26.14 12.16 19.94
CA GLU A 412 25.46 10.96 19.47
C GLU A 412 23.98 11.07 19.82
N PRO A 413 23.09 11.10 18.83
CA PRO A 413 21.64 11.09 19.09
C PRO A 413 21.18 9.74 19.69
N SER A 414 20.70 9.74 20.93
CA SER A 414 20.18 8.54 21.63
C SER A 414 18.68 8.32 21.36
N TRP A 415 18.29 7.15 20.85
CA TRP A 415 16.89 6.82 20.51
C TRP A 415 16.55 5.32 20.66
N PRO A 416 15.28 4.97 20.99
CA PRO A 416 14.83 3.58 21.03
C PRO A 416 14.80 2.88 19.66
N GLU A 417 15.19 1.60 19.63
CA GLU A 417 15.34 0.78 18.41
C GLU A 417 14.01 0.56 17.63
N TYR A 418 12.87 0.50 18.33
CA TYR A 418 11.56 0.23 17.73
C TYR A 418 10.98 1.37 16.87
N MET A 419 11.69 2.49 16.69
CA MET A 419 11.17 3.68 15.98
C MET A 419 11.66 3.84 14.52
N GLY A 420 12.63 3.05 14.08
CA GLY A 420 13.14 3.05 12.70
C GLY A 420 13.65 4.42 12.21
N GLU A 421 13.81 4.59 10.89
CA GLU A 421 14.26 5.84 10.25
C GLU A 421 13.16 6.93 10.13
N SER A 422 12.22 6.99 11.07
CA SER A 422 11.04 7.87 11.02
C SER A 422 11.37 9.37 11.18
N ALA A 423 10.43 10.25 10.80
CA ALA A 423 10.55 11.69 11.07
C ALA A 423 10.27 12.01 12.54
N ILE A 424 11.04 12.93 13.13
CA ILE A 424 10.94 13.24 14.56
C ILE A 424 9.58 13.79 14.98
N GLY A 425 8.90 14.56 14.12
CA GLY A 425 7.61 15.13 14.50
C GLY A 425 6.56 14.07 14.82
N ASN A 426 6.67 12.87 14.25
CA ASN A 426 5.74 11.76 14.50
C ASN A 426 6.13 10.90 15.72
N THR A 427 7.34 11.08 16.25
CA THR A 427 7.82 10.37 17.45
C THR A 427 7.57 11.15 18.75
N ALA A 428 7.03 12.36 18.63
CA ALA A 428 6.76 13.28 19.74
C ALA A 428 5.62 12.84 20.68
N GLU A 429 4.95 11.73 20.38
CA GLU A 429 3.85 11.13 21.15
C GLU A 429 4.32 10.07 22.16
N GLY A 430 5.59 9.70 22.13
CA GLY A 430 6.16 8.67 23.01
C GLY A 430 6.92 9.19 24.24
N ASN A 431 7.27 8.27 25.15
CA ASN A 431 8.16 8.35 26.33
C ASN A 431 9.52 9.05 26.12
N MET A 432 9.80 9.51 24.90
CA MET A 432 10.84 10.49 24.56
C MET A 432 10.56 11.89 25.12
N LEU A 433 9.40 12.14 25.77
CA LEU A 433 9.07 13.38 26.49
C LEU A 433 10.18 13.85 27.46
N THR A 434 11.03 12.94 27.93
CA THR A 434 12.19 13.24 28.79
C THR A 434 13.35 13.93 28.08
N LEU A 435 13.46 13.85 26.75
CA LEU A 435 14.58 14.38 25.95
C LEU A 435 14.24 15.68 25.18
N TYR A 436 12.97 16.04 25.02
CA TYR A 436 12.58 17.24 24.27
C TYR A 436 12.54 18.50 25.14
N ARG A 437 13.31 19.53 24.75
CA ARG A 437 13.36 20.84 25.44
C ARG A 437 12.74 21.95 24.59
N GLY A 438 11.54 22.39 24.98
CA GLY A 438 10.82 23.52 24.36
C GLY A 438 10.19 23.16 23.01
N ARG A 439 8.96 23.61 22.76
CA ARG A 439 8.24 23.39 21.50
C ARG A 439 7.56 24.67 21.05
N GLU A 440 7.54 24.86 19.73
CA GLU A 440 6.59 25.73 19.08
C GLU A 440 5.39 24.87 18.69
N ILE A 441 4.22 25.15 19.29
CA ILE A 441 2.99 24.40 19.07
C ILE A 441 1.95 25.37 18.53
N ILE A 442 1.26 24.99 17.45
CA ILE A 442 0.10 25.74 16.97
C ILE A 442 -1.12 25.25 17.76
N LEU A 443 -1.75 26.15 18.52
CA LEU A 443 -2.99 25.85 19.22
C LEU A 443 -4.17 25.77 18.24
N PRO A 444 -5.31 25.17 18.63
CA PRO A 444 -6.50 25.07 17.78
C PRO A 444 -7.06 26.40 17.27
N ASN A 445 -6.77 27.52 17.95
CA ASN A 445 -7.11 28.87 17.51
C ASN A 445 -6.06 29.51 16.57
N GLY A 446 -5.00 28.79 16.23
CA GLY A 446 -3.88 29.25 15.40
C GLY A 446 -2.82 30.06 16.12
N ASP A 447 -2.90 30.22 17.45
CA ASP A 447 -1.87 30.90 18.23
C ASP A 447 -0.62 30.02 18.40
N LEU A 448 0.52 30.68 18.61
CA LEU A 448 1.81 30.02 18.79
C LEU A 448 2.37 30.32 20.19
N PRO A 449 1.89 29.66 21.26
CA PRO A 449 2.52 29.76 22.56
C PRO A 449 3.92 29.17 22.51
N ASN A 450 4.88 29.88 23.09
CA ASN A 450 6.17 29.29 23.43
C ASN A 450 5.97 28.52 24.73
N THR A 451 6.11 27.19 24.70
CA THR A 451 5.86 26.33 25.87
C THR A 451 6.94 26.46 26.96
N GLY A 452 7.95 27.31 26.76
CA GLY A 452 9.06 27.47 27.69
C GLY A 452 9.94 26.20 27.79
N LYS A 453 10.94 26.26 28.66
CA LYS A 453 11.83 25.13 28.96
C LYS A 453 11.21 24.30 30.08
N ILE A 454 10.55 23.19 29.77
CA ILE A 454 10.15 22.21 30.80
C ILE A 454 11.39 21.39 31.16
N GLN A 455 11.83 21.47 32.41
CA GLN A 455 13.03 20.82 32.92
C GLN A 455 12.60 19.63 33.78
N PHE A 456 12.80 18.41 33.29
CA PHE A 456 12.73 17.22 34.14
C PHE A 456 14.14 16.93 34.70
N PRO A 457 14.31 16.72 36.02
CA PRO A 457 15.58 16.30 36.58
C PRO A 457 15.75 14.79 36.34
N GLY A 458 16.56 14.45 35.34
CA GLY A 458 17.02 13.08 35.08
C GLY A 458 18.36 13.14 34.37
N ILE A 459 19.43 12.89 35.10
CA ILE A 459 20.82 12.90 34.62
C ILE A 459 21.16 11.54 34.00
N GLN A 460 21.88 11.52 32.89
CA GLN A 460 22.95 10.54 32.71
C GLN A 460 24.16 11.24 32.07
N LEU A 461 25.23 11.37 32.86
CA LEU A 461 26.51 11.98 32.50
C LEU A 461 27.32 10.99 31.66
N THR A 462 27.93 11.46 30.57
CA THR A 462 29.15 10.87 30.01
C THR A 462 30.29 11.86 30.20
N THR A 463 31.31 11.45 30.94
CA THR A 463 32.55 12.19 31.21
C THR A 463 33.47 12.18 29.99
N ASP A 464 33.98 13.36 29.62
CA ASP A 464 34.99 13.62 28.58
C ASP A 464 36.29 12.79 28.77
N VAL A 465 36.91 12.32 27.66
CA VAL A 465 38.34 12.55 27.32
C VAL A 465 38.58 12.37 25.79
N LEU A 466 39.25 13.37 25.21
CA LEU A 466 39.73 13.52 23.82
C LEU A 466 40.55 12.34 23.26
N ALA A 467 40.37 12.03 21.97
CA ALA A 467 41.32 11.23 21.20
C ALA A 467 41.68 11.91 19.85
N GLN A 468 42.98 12.18 19.70
CA GLN A 468 43.65 12.54 18.45
C GLN A 468 43.74 11.34 17.49
N ASN A 469 43.91 11.68 16.22
CA ASN A 469 44.21 10.83 15.06
C ASN A 469 42.97 10.36 14.31
N GLY A 470 42.48 11.28 13.47
CA GLY A 470 41.42 11.03 12.52
C GLY A 470 41.71 9.82 11.64
N GLN A 471 40.90 8.78 11.84
CA GLN A 471 40.42 7.92 10.77
C GLN A 471 38.92 7.71 10.99
N LEU A 472 38.19 7.88 9.90
CA LEU A 472 36.73 7.81 9.77
C LEU A 472 36.24 6.37 9.94
N GLU A 473 35.17 6.18 10.72
CA GLU A 473 34.04 5.28 10.45
C GLU A 473 32.92 5.53 11.48
N ILE A 474 31.67 5.61 11.02
CA ILE A 474 30.45 5.83 11.83
C ILE A 474 29.67 4.52 11.89
N LYS A 475 29.27 4.09 13.10
CA LYS A 475 27.92 3.62 13.50
C LYS A 475 27.97 3.03 14.91
N GLU A 476 27.88 3.88 15.92
CA GLU A 476 27.43 3.49 17.26
C GLU A 476 26.15 4.30 17.53
N ASN A 477 25.05 3.60 17.79
CA ASN A 477 23.84 4.16 18.37
C ASN A 477 23.68 3.47 19.73
N GLN A 478 23.51 4.24 20.80
CA GLN A 478 23.04 3.73 22.08
C GLN A 478 21.68 3.06 21.90
N ARG A 479 21.63 1.73 21.99
CA ARG A 479 20.38 0.96 21.92
C ARG A 479 19.97 0.53 23.32
N SER A 480 18.72 0.81 23.69
CA SER A 480 18.09 0.12 24.83
C SER A 480 18.23 -1.39 24.62
N PRO A 481 18.61 -2.17 25.66
CA PRO A 481 18.70 -3.61 25.51
C PRO A 481 17.37 -4.19 25.02
N SER A 482 17.44 -5.10 24.05
CA SER A 482 16.27 -5.69 23.42
C SER A 482 16.37 -7.22 23.44
N LEU A 483 15.30 -7.88 23.88
CA LEU A 483 15.20 -9.32 23.95
C LEU A 483 14.26 -9.81 22.85
N HIS A 484 14.82 -10.45 21.83
CA HIS A 484 14.13 -10.90 20.63
C HIS A 484 13.73 -12.36 20.74
N TYR A 485 12.49 -12.67 20.41
CA TYR A 485 12.07 -14.04 20.19
C TYR A 485 12.54 -14.52 18.82
N GLU A 486 13.04 -15.75 18.76
CA GLU A 486 13.71 -16.41 17.63
C GLU A 486 13.20 -16.05 16.22
N LEU A 487 11.88 -16.05 16.03
CA LEU A 487 11.26 -15.80 14.73
C LEU A 487 11.46 -14.37 14.23
N TRP A 488 11.73 -13.41 15.11
CA TRP A 488 12.03 -12.04 14.70
C TRP A 488 13.29 -12.00 13.85
N ASP A 489 14.43 -12.46 14.39
CA ASP A 489 15.70 -12.46 13.65
C ASP A 489 15.65 -13.39 12.43
N THR A 490 14.92 -14.51 12.53
CA THR A 490 14.72 -15.43 11.41
C THR A 490 13.96 -14.77 10.26
N SER A 491 12.89 -14.02 10.57
CA SER A 491 12.09 -13.32 9.56
C SER A 491 12.88 -12.25 8.78
N ILE A 492 13.93 -11.69 9.40
CA ILE A 492 14.84 -10.74 8.75
C ILE A 492 15.76 -11.45 7.74
N ARG A 493 16.13 -12.72 8.01
CA ARG A 493 17.03 -13.50 7.16
C ARG A 493 16.34 -14.07 5.91
N GLY A 494 15.04 -14.29 5.96
CA GLY A 494 14.30 -14.82 4.82
C GLY A 494 12.82 -15.11 5.11
N PRO A 495 12.01 -15.31 4.07
CA PRO A 495 10.58 -15.60 4.22
C PRO A 495 10.35 -17.04 4.70
N LYS A 496 9.26 -17.30 5.43
CA LYS A 496 8.93 -18.62 5.99
C LYS A 496 9.11 -19.83 5.03
N PRO A 497 8.73 -19.74 3.73
CA PRO A 497 8.94 -20.83 2.77
C PRO A 497 10.40 -21.25 2.54
N SER A 498 11.39 -20.43 2.92
CA SER A 498 12.80 -20.83 2.86
C SER A 498 13.21 -21.79 3.98
N TYR A 499 12.38 -21.93 5.01
CA TYR A 499 12.64 -22.77 6.19
C TYR A 499 11.71 -23.97 6.27
N VAL A 500 10.41 -23.77 6.00
CA VAL A 500 9.39 -24.82 6.07
C VAL A 500 8.40 -24.69 4.92
N SER A 501 7.82 -25.81 4.48
CA SER A 501 6.80 -25.84 3.41
C SER A 501 5.35 -25.67 3.93
N SER A 502 5.15 -25.69 5.25
CA SER A 502 3.84 -25.57 5.88
C SER A 502 3.46 -24.11 6.14
N ASN A 503 2.19 -23.78 5.90
CA ASN A 503 1.61 -22.48 6.28
C ASN A 503 1.05 -22.48 7.71
N ALA A 504 1.02 -23.61 8.41
CA ALA A 504 0.57 -23.66 9.80
C ALA A 504 1.58 -22.96 10.74
N PRO A 505 1.14 -22.43 11.88
CA PRO A 505 2.04 -21.89 12.90
C PRO A 505 3.10 -22.91 13.30
N LEU A 506 4.36 -22.48 13.30
CA LEU A 506 5.49 -23.31 13.67
C LEU A 506 5.34 -23.82 15.10
N ASN A 507 5.53 -25.11 15.28
CA ASN A 507 5.62 -25.71 16.60
C ASN A 507 7.05 -25.64 17.14
N ASP A 508 7.23 -25.91 18.43
CA ASP A 508 8.53 -25.78 19.08
C ASP A 508 9.61 -26.67 18.40
N VAL A 509 9.29 -27.89 17.97
CA VAL A 509 10.28 -28.76 17.29
C VAL A 509 10.75 -28.14 15.97
N GLU A 510 9.82 -27.61 15.17
CA GLU A 510 10.18 -26.96 13.89
C GLU A 510 11.02 -25.69 14.10
N LEU A 511 10.73 -24.93 15.16
CA LEU A 511 11.54 -23.77 15.51
C LEU A 511 12.96 -24.20 15.93
N GLU A 512 13.09 -25.26 16.74
CA GLU A 512 14.40 -25.81 17.15
C GLU A 512 15.30 -26.23 15.97
N ASP A 513 14.69 -26.71 14.88
CA ASP A 513 15.39 -27.07 13.64
C ASP A 513 15.85 -25.83 12.84
N ILE A 514 15.18 -24.69 13.00
CA ILE A 514 15.46 -23.43 12.29
C ILE A 514 16.55 -22.65 13.00
N ASP A 515 16.46 -22.53 14.32
CA ASP A 515 17.42 -21.80 15.14
C ASP A 515 17.64 -22.52 16.47
N ALA A 516 18.91 -22.70 16.83
CA ALA A 516 19.29 -23.40 18.05
C ALA A 516 18.98 -22.60 19.34
N TYR A 517 18.49 -21.35 19.22
CA TYR A 517 18.21 -20.48 20.37
C TYR A 517 16.86 -19.79 20.26
N ARG A 518 16.09 -19.87 21.36
CA ARG A 518 14.74 -19.28 21.48
C ARG A 518 14.72 -17.77 21.64
N TRP A 519 15.77 -17.23 22.24
CA TRP A 519 15.84 -15.84 22.61
C TRP A 519 17.23 -15.27 22.37
N ARG A 520 17.28 -14.03 21.88
CA ARG A 520 18.51 -13.25 21.76
C ARG A 520 18.37 -11.92 22.47
N LEU A 521 19.26 -11.65 23.43
CA LEU A 521 19.41 -10.36 24.07
C LEU A 521 20.50 -9.58 23.35
N TYR A 522 20.14 -8.42 22.82
CA TYR A 522 21.04 -7.46 22.22
C TYR A 522 21.25 -6.28 23.16
N GLY A 523 22.47 -5.75 23.17
CA GLY A 523 22.80 -4.57 23.97
C GLY A 523 24.17 -3.99 23.63
N THR A 524 24.39 -2.75 24.05
CA THR A 524 25.64 -2.02 23.84
C THR A 524 26.14 -1.43 25.16
N VAL A 525 27.44 -1.51 25.40
CA VAL A 525 28.12 -0.89 26.56
C VAL A 525 28.98 0.25 26.06
N HIS A 526 28.77 1.45 26.61
CA HIS A 526 29.50 2.66 26.25
C HIS A 526 30.27 3.22 27.45
N GLY A 527 31.38 3.91 27.19
CA GLY A 527 32.22 4.53 28.21
C GLY A 527 33.71 4.33 27.95
N GLU A 528 34.54 4.73 28.91
CA GLU A 528 35.98 4.46 28.83
C GLU A 528 36.24 2.94 28.73
N LYS A 529 37.26 2.57 27.95
CA LYS A 529 37.61 1.17 27.68
C LYS A 529 37.68 0.30 28.94
N LEU A 530 38.21 0.84 30.04
CA LEU A 530 38.28 0.11 31.31
C LEU A 530 36.88 -0.16 31.90
N ALA A 531 36.00 0.85 31.91
CA ALA A 531 34.62 0.69 32.38
C ALA A 531 33.84 -0.29 31.49
N CYS A 532 33.97 -0.18 30.16
CA CYS A 532 33.35 -1.12 29.23
C CYS A 532 33.83 -2.55 29.47
N ASN A 533 35.14 -2.77 29.64
CA ASN A 533 35.67 -4.11 29.90
C ASN A 533 35.14 -4.71 31.21
N VAL A 534 35.06 -3.90 32.28
CA VAL A 534 34.50 -4.34 33.57
C VAL A 534 33.02 -4.69 33.44
N LEU A 535 32.22 -3.82 32.79
CA LEU A 535 30.80 -4.06 32.58
C LEU A 535 30.54 -5.28 31.69
N CYS A 536 31.27 -5.43 30.59
CA CYS A 536 31.17 -6.62 29.74
C CYS A 536 31.54 -7.90 30.51
N GLN A 537 32.53 -7.85 31.40
CA GLN A 537 32.88 -9.00 32.24
C GLN A 537 31.76 -9.34 33.23
N ILE A 538 31.17 -8.35 33.90
CA ILE A 538 30.01 -8.55 34.80
C ILE A 538 28.85 -9.17 34.02
N ILE A 539 28.48 -8.60 32.87
CA ILE A 539 27.42 -9.13 32.01
C ILE A 539 27.72 -10.58 31.63
N LYS A 540 28.97 -10.87 31.26
CA LYS A 540 29.39 -12.23 30.89
C LYS A 540 29.23 -13.22 32.04
N GLU A 541 29.66 -12.84 33.24
CA GLU A 541 29.60 -13.69 34.43
C GLU A 541 28.16 -13.95 34.88
N GLU A 542 27.31 -12.92 34.88
CA GLU A 542 25.90 -13.06 35.26
C GLU A 542 25.13 -13.96 34.29
N PHE A 543 25.28 -13.74 32.98
CA PHE A 543 24.54 -14.53 32.00
C PHE A 543 25.13 -15.91 31.74
N ALA A 544 26.41 -16.15 32.05
CA ALA A 544 26.99 -17.49 32.02
C ALA A 544 26.37 -18.45 33.05
N GLN A 545 25.63 -17.94 34.04
CA GLN A 545 24.86 -18.76 34.98
C GLN A 545 23.64 -19.42 34.32
N ILE A 546 23.20 -18.93 33.16
CA ILE A 546 22.09 -19.52 32.40
C ILE A 546 22.59 -20.70 31.59
N GLU A 547 22.03 -21.89 31.80
CA GLU A 547 22.41 -23.10 31.09
C GLU A 547 22.19 -22.96 29.57
N GLY A 548 23.23 -23.27 28.80
CA GLY A 548 23.22 -23.17 27.33
C GLY A 548 23.43 -21.76 26.77
N ALA A 549 23.60 -20.75 27.62
CA ALA A 549 23.84 -19.38 27.19
C ALA A 549 25.14 -19.25 26.39
N LYS A 550 25.06 -18.53 25.25
CA LYS A 550 26.24 -18.15 24.46
C LYS A 550 26.33 -16.65 24.34
N ILE A 551 27.52 -16.12 24.64
CA ILE A 551 27.80 -14.69 24.68
C ILE A 551 28.87 -14.38 23.65
N SER A 552 28.54 -13.50 22.70
CA SER A 552 29.50 -12.90 21.78
C SER A 552 29.64 -11.41 22.05
N PHE A 553 30.89 -10.95 22.15
CA PHE A 553 31.22 -9.53 22.11
C PHE A 553 31.89 -9.26 20.77
N VAL A 554 31.36 -8.31 20.01
CA VAL A 554 31.97 -7.91 18.74
C VAL A 554 32.89 -6.73 19.03
N GLY A 555 34.20 -6.91 18.78
CA GLY A 555 35.20 -5.85 18.91
C GLY A 555 35.80 -5.51 17.55
N GLY A 556 35.49 -4.32 17.02
CA GLY A 556 36.04 -3.82 15.75
C GLY A 556 34.99 -3.17 14.86
N VAL A 557 35.45 -2.25 14.02
CA VAL A 557 34.61 -1.41 13.16
C VAL A 557 34.09 -2.20 11.95
N GLN A 558 33.12 -3.09 12.19
CA GLN A 558 31.98 -3.37 11.33
C GLN A 558 31.16 -4.55 11.90
N GLN A 559 29.88 -4.23 12.09
CA GLN A 559 28.70 -5.05 11.74
C GLN A 559 28.29 -6.18 12.71
N GLU A 560 27.16 -5.88 13.36
CA GLU A 560 26.26 -6.71 14.18
C GLU A 560 26.29 -6.41 15.70
N PRO A 561 25.13 -6.18 16.35
CA PRO A 561 25.05 -5.94 17.79
C PRO A 561 25.57 -7.15 18.57
N SER A 562 26.20 -6.91 19.72
CA SER A 562 26.61 -8.00 20.62
C SER A 562 25.36 -8.75 21.09
N ALA A 563 25.38 -10.07 20.96
CA ALA A 563 24.21 -10.92 21.17
C ALA A 563 24.50 -11.97 22.24
N LEU A 564 23.60 -12.06 23.21
CA LEU A 564 23.51 -13.19 24.13
C LEU A 564 22.34 -14.06 23.65
N SER A 565 22.57 -15.34 23.40
CA SER A 565 21.49 -16.28 23.06
C SER A 565 21.15 -17.18 24.25
N ILE A 566 19.87 -17.28 24.62
CA ILE A 566 19.37 -18.06 25.76
C ILE A 566 18.17 -18.94 25.38
N ASN A 567 17.97 -20.01 26.14
CA ASN A 567 16.75 -20.82 26.11
C ASN A 567 15.59 -20.10 26.85
N GLU A 568 14.38 -20.65 26.78
CA GLU A 568 13.16 -20.00 27.33
C GLU A 568 13.33 -19.56 28.81
N PRO A 569 13.26 -18.24 29.12
CA PRO A 569 13.52 -17.73 30.46
C PRO A 569 12.50 -18.19 31.51
N GLU A 570 12.93 -18.52 32.72
CA GLU A 570 12.06 -19.02 33.79
C GLU A 570 10.94 -18.06 34.23
N TRP A 571 11.12 -16.74 34.09
CA TRP A 571 10.07 -15.77 34.41
C TRP A 571 8.84 -15.87 33.49
N THR A 572 8.98 -16.51 32.32
CA THR A 572 7.85 -16.84 31.43
C THR A 572 6.94 -17.95 32.00
N LYS A 573 7.29 -18.54 33.15
CA LYS A 573 6.51 -19.60 33.83
C LYS A 573 5.94 -19.15 35.18
N TRP A 574 6.12 -17.88 35.55
CA TRP A 574 5.97 -17.39 36.92
C TRP A 574 4.53 -17.29 37.46
N THR A 575 3.53 -17.09 36.60
CA THR A 575 2.15 -16.87 37.03
C THR A 575 1.27 -18.13 36.83
N PRO A 576 0.34 -18.43 37.76
CA PRO A 576 -0.50 -19.64 37.72
C PRO A 576 -1.48 -19.71 36.53
N ASN A 577 -1.73 -18.59 35.84
CA ASN A 577 -2.54 -18.52 34.61
C ASN A 577 -1.67 -18.47 33.32
N GLY A 578 -0.36 -18.75 33.43
CA GLY A 578 0.62 -18.51 32.38
C GLY A 578 1.15 -17.08 32.41
N SER A 579 2.42 -16.87 32.03
CA SER A 579 2.99 -15.52 31.86
C SER A 579 2.35 -14.78 30.69
N TYR A 580 2.55 -13.46 30.66
CA TYR A 580 2.24 -12.61 29.49
C TYR A 580 2.68 -13.28 28.18
N PHE A 581 3.91 -13.77 28.11
CA PHE A 581 4.44 -14.47 26.94
C PHE A 581 3.60 -15.69 26.54
N SER A 582 3.26 -16.55 27.50
CA SER A 582 2.51 -17.78 27.23
C SER A 582 1.08 -17.53 26.77
N ILE A 583 0.40 -16.54 27.35
CA ILE A 583 -0.96 -16.13 26.97
C ILE A 583 -0.93 -15.62 25.53
N MET A 584 -0.03 -14.69 25.21
CA MET A 584 0.05 -14.12 23.85
C MET A 584 0.46 -15.18 22.82
N LYS A 585 1.43 -16.05 23.12
CA LYS A 585 1.85 -17.16 22.24
C LYS A 585 0.67 -18.10 21.95
N GLN A 586 -0.13 -18.42 22.96
CA GLN A 586 -1.34 -19.23 22.79
C GLN A 586 -2.37 -18.54 21.88
N ARG A 587 -2.65 -17.24 22.08
CA ARG A 587 -3.61 -16.51 21.23
C ARG A 587 -3.18 -16.45 19.78
N PHE A 588 -1.90 -16.24 19.50
CA PHE A 588 -1.36 -16.30 18.13
C PHE A 588 -1.61 -17.66 17.49
N ARG A 589 -1.33 -18.75 18.21
CA ARG A 589 -1.56 -20.11 17.74
C ARG A 589 -3.05 -20.39 17.48
N GLU A 590 -3.93 -19.97 18.38
CA GLU A 590 -5.40 -20.08 18.23
C GLU A 590 -5.92 -19.29 17.02
N ALA A 591 -5.30 -18.16 16.71
CA ALA A 591 -5.62 -17.33 15.54
C ALA A 591 -4.99 -17.84 14.23
N GLY A 592 -4.10 -18.83 14.30
CA GLY A 592 -3.42 -19.41 13.15
C GLY A 592 -2.22 -18.59 12.64
N PHE A 593 -1.54 -17.85 13.53
CA PHE A 593 -0.36 -17.05 13.20
C PHE A 593 0.88 -17.53 13.96
N ASP A 594 2.06 -17.36 13.33
CA ASP A 594 3.34 -17.55 14.01
C ASP A 594 3.55 -16.47 15.07
N PHE A 595 4.02 -16.86 16.25
CA PHE A 595 4.27 -15.92 17.32
C PHE A 595 5.59 -15.19 17.13
N VAL A 596 5.54 -13.87 16.98
CA VAL A 596 6.74 -13.02 16.82
C VAL A 596 6.65 -11.81 17.73
N GLY A 597 7.71 -11.53 18.49
CA GLY A 597 7.73 -10.41 19.41
C GLY A 597 9.11 -10.08 19.99
N THR A 598 9.24 -8.87 20.49
CA THR A 598 10.46 -8.36 21.13
C THR A 598 10.13 -7.59 22.40
N PHE A 599 10.96 -7.73 23.44
CA PHE A 599 10.93 -6.84 24.60
C PHE A 599 11.99 -5.76 24.44
N THR A 600 11.58 -4.50 24.50
CA THR A 600 12.53 -3.39 24.70
C THR A 600 12.60 -3.06 26.18
N ILE A 601 13.80 -3.13 26.75
CA ILE A 601 14.04 -3.04 28.19
C ILE A 601 14.42 -1.61 28.56
N ASP A 602 13.65 -1.02 29.48
CA ASP A 602 13.91 0.28 30.09
C ASP A 602 14.12 0.10 31.61
N GLN A 603 14.45 1.17 32.33
CA GLN A 603 14.88 1.13 33.73
C GLN A 603 13.93 0.39 34.67
N ARG A 604 12.61 0.54 34.47
CA ARG A 604 11.56 0.00 35.37
C ARG A 604 10.38 -0.64 34.63
N GLN A 605 10.46 -0.71 33.31
CA GLN A 605 9.37 -1.17 32.47
C GLN A 605 9.95 -1.80 31.19
N MET A 606 9.18 -2.70 30.58
CA MET A 606 9.53 -3.28 29.29
C MET A 606 8.37 -3.07 28.34
N HIS A 607 8.65 -2.61 27.13
CA HIS A 607 7.66 -2.58 26.06
C HIS A 607 7.71 -3.94 25.36
N TYR A 608 6.59 -4.66 25.41
CA TYR A 608 6.45 -5.88 24.63
C TYR A 608 5.81 -5.56 23.28
N VAL A 609 6.61 -5.56 22.22
CA VAL A 609 6.16 -5.33 20.85
C VAL A 609 5.84 -6.68 20.21
N LEU A 610 4.58 -6.87 19.82
CA LEU A 610 4.12 -8.07 19.10
C LEU A 610 3.98 -7.76 17.62
N TYR A 611 4.54 -8.63 16.77
CA TYR A 611 4.51 -8.48 15.31
C TYR A 611 3.57 -9.51 14.72
N ILE A 612 2.39 -9.07 14.27
CA ILE A 612 1.40 -9.93 13.61
C ILE A 612 1.66 -9.89 12.10
N MET A 613 2.40 -10.88 11.60
CA MET A 613 2.63 -11.07 10.16
C MET A 613 1.52 -11.95 9.58
N TYR A 614 0.90 -11.52 8.47
CA TYR A 614 -0.21 -12.24 7.87
C TYR A 614 -0.30 -12.01 6.36
N GLU A 615 -0.85 -13.00 5.64
CA GLU A 615 -1.03 -12.92 4.19
C GLU A 615 -2.28 -12.14 3.83
N ARG A 616 -2.11 -11.15 2.97
CA ARG A 616 -3.08 -10.07 2.81
C ARG A 616 -4.07 -10.28 1.67
N TYR A 617 -3.62 -10.94 0.61
CA TYR A 617 -4.40 -11.15 -0.61
C TYR A 617 -4.73 -12.62 -0.83
N ASP A 618 -3.89 -13.53 -0.35
CA ASP A 618 -4.01 -14.97 -0.60
C ASP A 618 -4.87 -15.69 0.45
N ASP A 619 -5.19 -15.03 1.56
CA ASP A 619 -6.11 -15.53 2.59
C ASP A 619 -7.14 -14.44 2.91
N ALA A 620 -8.33 -14.56 2.31
CA ALA A 620 -9.43 -13.62 2.50
C ALA A 620 -9.92 -13.53 3.96
N ASP A 621 -9.59 -14.50 4.81
CA ASP A 621 -9.99 -14.55 6.22
C ASP A 621 -8.90 -14.04 7.18
N SER A 622 -7.65 -13.90 6.72
CA SER A 622 -6.50 -13.55 7.57
C SER A 622 -6.73 -12.26 8.36
N SER A 623 -7.26 -11.24 7.71
CA SER A 623 -7.46 -9.92 8.32
C SER A 623 -8.52 -9.94 9.41
N ARG A 624 -9.59 -10.72 9.21
CA ARG A 624 -10.61 -10.94 10.24
C ARG A 624 -10.01 -11.63 11.46
N ARG A 625 -9.13 -12.62 11.25
CA ARG A 625 -8.42 -13.29 12.35
C ARG A 625 -7.43 -12.37 13.06
N VAL A 626 -6.72 -11.49 12.34
CA VAL A 626 -5.84 -10.46 12.94
C VAL A 626 -6.63 -9.52 13.85
N HIS A 627 -7.75 -8.98 13.37
CA HIS A 627 -8.59 -8.11 14.17
C HIS A 627 -9.16 -8.80 15.42
N LYS A 628 -9.60 -10.06 15.27
CA LYS A 628 -10.05 -10.87 16.40
C LYS A 628 -8.92 -11.12 17.39
N LEU A 629 -7.72 -11.44 16.91
CA LEU A 629 -6.53 -11.64 17.73
C LEU A 629 -6.22 -10.38 18.53
N ILE A 630 -6.12 -9.21 17.89
CA ILE A 630 -5.82 -7.94 18.57
C ILE A 630 -6.82 -7.66 19.71
N ARG A 631 -8.12 -7.82 19.48
CA ARG A 631 -9.14 -7.64 20.53
C ARG A 631 -8.99 -8.61 21.69
N THR A 632 -8.66 -9.85 21.37
CA THR A 632 -8.46 -10.90 22.39
C THR A 632 -7.24 -10.55 23.23
N LEU A 633 -6.12 -10.16 22.60
CA LEU A 633 -4.91 -9.71 23.29
C LEU A 633 -5.19 -8.51 24.19
N MET A 634 -5.92 -7.50 23.69
CA MET A 634 -6.28 -6.31 24.48
C MET A 634 -7.14 -6.65 25.70
N SER A 635 -8.08 -7.59 25.56
CA SER A 635 -8.93 -8.03 26.66
C SER A 635 -8.11 -8.81 27.69
N ASP A 636 -7.28 -9.75 27.24
CA ASP A 636 -6.35 -10.49 28.10
C ASP A 636 -5.39 -9.54 28.82
N CYS A 637 -4.88 -8.49 28.15
CA CYS A 637 -4.05 -7.44 28.76
C CYS A 637 -4.78 -6.74 29.91
N ALA A 638 -5.97 -6.21 29.63
CA ALA A 638 -6.75 -5.47 30.62
C ALA A 638 -7.10 -6.33 31.85
N GLU A 639 -7.50 -7.59 31.63
CA GLU A 639 -7.82 -8.54 32.71
C GLU A 639 -6.63 -8.86 33.61
N ASN A 640 -5.40 -8.75 33.08
CA ASN A 640 -4.16 -9.01 33.82
C ASN A 640 -3.44 -7.74 34.29
N GLY A 641 -4.06 -6.56 34.15
CA GLY A 641 -3.49 -5.29 34.59
C GLY A 641 -2.34 -4.78 33.70
N TRP A 642 -2.27 -5.23 32.46
CA TRP A 642 -1.35 -4.73 31.45
C TRP A 642 -2.05 -3.73 30.54
N ALA A 643 -1.32 -2.72 30.09
CA ALA A 643 -1.85 -1.69 29.23
C ALA A 643 -0.93 -1.46 28.05
N GLU A 644 -1.53 -1.28 26.87
CA GLU A 644 -0.80 -0.89 25.68
C GLU A 644 -0.34 0.56 25.80
N TYR A 645 0.95 0.76 25.57
CA TYR A 645 1.54 2.08 25.52
C TYR A 645 1.17 2.85 24.25
N CYS A 646 1.00 2.15 23.11
CA CYS A 646 0.68 2.75 21.82
C CYS A 646 -0.15 1.78 20.98
N THR A 647 -0.95 2.31 20.06
CA THR A 647 -1.76 1.51 19.13
C THR A 647 -1.96 2.20 17.80
N TYR A 648 -2.59 1.46 16.90
CA TYR A 648 -3.03 1.94 15.62
C TYR A 648 -4.19 2.94 15.74
N GLY A 649 -4.26 3.96 14.87
CA GLY A 649 -5.29 5.01 14.91
C GLY A 649 -6.73 4.49 14.96
N ALA A 650 -7.04 3.45 14.18
CA ALA A 650 -8.34 2.78 14.15
C ALA A 650 -8.74 2.04 15.44
N LEU A 651 -7.81 1.82 16.38
CA LEU A 651 -8.01 1.09 17.64
C LEU A 651 -7.92 1.99 18.89
N MET A 652 -7.69 3.29 18.70
CA MET A 652 -7.53 4.25 19.80
C MET A 652 -8.74 4.27 20.75
N ASP A 653 -9.96 4.27 20.19
CA ASP A 653 -11.21 4.17 20.96
C ASP A 653 -11.26 2.89 21.83
N GLN A 654 -10.83 1.74 21.30
CA GLN A 654 -10.91 0.46 22.01
C GLN A 654 -9.91 0.40 23.17
N ILE A 655 -8.71 0.96 23.00
CA ILE A 655 -7.71 1.05 24.07
C ILE A 655 -8.07 2.13 25.09
N ALA A 656 -8.70 3.21 24.67
CA ALA A 656 -9.28 4.15 25.61
C ALA A 656 -10.42 3.48 26.42
N ALA A 657 -11.24 2.65 25.77
CA ALA A 657 -12.33 1.92 26.42
C ALA A 657 -11.86 0.86 27.44
N THR A 658 -10.67 0.27 27.29
CA THR A 658 -10.12 -0.61 28.35
C THR A 658 -9.76 0.15 29.63
N ARG A 659 -9.72 1.48 29.57
CA ARG A 659 -9.50 2.39 30.71
C ARG A 659 -10.80 3.01 31.24
N GLU A 660 -11.94 2.82 30.55
CA GLU A 660 -13.25 3.38 30.91
C GLU A 660 -13.83 2.69 32.16
N ASP A 661 -13.36 3.11 33.33
CA ASP A 661 -14.13 3.13 34.56
C ASP A 661 -15.20 4.25 34.43
N PRO A 662 -16.48 4.05 34.83
CA PRO A 662 -17.46 5.13 34.95
C PRO A 662 -16.93 6.38 35.71
N ASP A 663 -15.91 6.20 36.55
CA ASP A 663 -15.16 7.23 37.26
C ASP A 663 -13.76 7.54 36.71
N ASP A 664 -13.48 7.28 35.43
CA ASP A 664 -12.21 7.63 34.79
C ASP A 664 -11.98 9.15 34.79
N ALA A 665 -11.30 9.62 35.85
CA ALA A 665 -10.96 11.00 36.06
C ALA A 665 -10.00 11.52 34.99
N MET A 666 -9.16 10.65 34.42
CA MET A 666 -8.19 11.03 33.40
C MET A 666 -8.89 11.33 32.08
N ALA A 667 -9.84 10.49 31.65
CA ALA A 667 -10.67 10.78 30.48
C ALA A 667 -11.48 12.08 30.65
N LYS A 668 -12.11 12.27 31.83
CA LYS A 668 -12.89 13.48 32.14
C LYS A 668 -12.02 14.75 32.10
N VAL A 669 -10.82 14.72 32.69
CA VAL A 669 -9.88 15.84 32.67
C VAL A 669 -9.39 16.13 31.25
N ASN A 670 -9.02 15.09 30.48
CA ASN A 670 -8.56 15.27 29.10
C ASN A 670 -9.65 15.84 28.19
N THR A 671 -10.90 15.38 28.30
CA THR A 671 -12.04 15.96 27.57
C THR A 671 -12.30 17.40 28.00
N ALA A 672 -12.24 17.72 29.30
CA ALA A 672 -12.42 19.10 29.76
C ALA A 672 -11.33 20.06 29.24
N ILE A 673 -10.06 19.61 29.25
CA ILE A 673 -8.95 20.36 28.64
C ILE A 673 -9.21 20.52 27.15
N ARG A 674 -9.59 19.44 26.45
CA ARG A 674 -9.88 19.45 25.01
C ARG A 674 -10.94 20.49 24.66
N ASP A 675 -12.09 20.47 25.34
CA ASP A 675 -13.18 21.42 25.08
C ASP A 675 -12.78 22.87 25.39
N ALA A 676 -11.89 23.09 26.36
CA ALA A 676 -11.39 24.41 26.69
C ALA A 676 -10.41 24.96 25.63
N VAL A 677 -9.53 24.11 25.07
CA VAL A 677 -8.51 24.52 24.10
C VAL A 677 -8.99 24.46 22.64
N ASP A 678 -9.94 23.59 22.33
CA ASP A 678 -10.53 23.37 20.99
C ASP A 678 -12.08 23.36 21.09
N PRO A 679 -12.74 24.52 21.28
CA PRO A 679 -14.20 24.58 21.46
C PRO A 679 -15.02 24.11 20.26
N THR A 680 -14.40 23.99 19.08
CA THR A 680 -15.03 23.47 17.86
C THR A 680 -14.84 21.96 17.70
N GLY A 681 -13.90 21.36 18.43
CA GLY A 681 -13.55 19.95 18.28
C GLY A 681 -12.84 19.63 16.95
N SER A 682 -12.24 20.64 16.31
CA SER A 682 -11.67 20.54 14.95
C SER A 682 -10.29 19.88 14.91
N MET A 683 -9.49 19.97 15.97
CA MET A 683 -8.08 19.58 15.90
C MET A 683 -7.86 18.12 16.30
N GLU A 684 -7.64 17.22 15.34
CA GLU A 684 -7.37 15.80 15.59
C GLU A 684 -8.41 15.14 16.53
N PRO A 685 -9.69 15.13 16.14
CA PRO A 685 -10.71 14.40 16.89
C PRO A 685 -10.32 12.93 17.04
N ASP A 686 -10.48 12.38 18.26
CA ASP A 686 -10.14 11.00 18.66
C ASP A 686 -8.65 10.65 18.79
N ARG A 687 -7.74 11.63 18.72
CA ARG A 687 -6.34 11.32 19.02
C ARG A 687 -6.26 10.74 20.43
N ASN A 688 -5.79 9.50 20.55
CA ASN A 688 -5.74 8.71 21.79
C ASN A 688 -7.10 8.44 22.46
N GLY A 689 -8.22 8.41 21.72
CA GLY A 689 -9.55 8.17 22.30
C GLY A 689 -10.21 9.41 22.91
N ILE A 690 -9.59 10.60 22.74
CA ILE A 690 -10.06 11.85 23.35
C ILE A 690 -10.98 12.58 22.37
N TRP A 691 -12.24 12.67 22.77
CA TRP A 691 -13.29 13.37 22.01
C TRP A 691 -13.73 14.64 22.72
N SER A 692 -14.10 15.66 21.93
CA SER A 692 -14.84 16.81 22.42
C SER A 692 -16.27 16.41 22.81
N THR A 693 -16.88 17.11 23.77
CA THR A 693 -18.29 16.92 24.10
C THR A 693 -19.25 17.27 22.96
N ARG A 694 -18.81 18.06 21.97
CA ARG A 694 -19.58 18.36 20.76
C ARG A 694 -19.55 17.24 19.72
N SER A 695 -18.63 16.29 19.83
CA SER A 695 -18.48 15.21 18.86
C SER A 695 -19.62 14.20 18.98
N ASP A 696 -20.31 13.91 17.87
CA ASP A 696 -21.32 12.85 17.83
C ASP A 696 -20.64 11.45 17.84
N LYS A 697 -20.42 10.91 19.04
CA LYS A 697 -19.86 9.57 19.23
C LYS A 697 -20.70 8.46 18.58
N SER A 698 -21.97 8.69 18.24
CA SER A 698 -22.87 7.67 17.67
C SER A 698 -22.58 7.35 16.21
N VAL A 699 -22.08 8.32 15.43
CA VAL A 699 -21.62 8.10 14.04
C VAL A 699 -20.37 7.22 14.05
N TRP A 700 -19.52 7.39 15.06
CA TRP A 700 -18.20 6.77 15.11
C TRP A 700 -18.17 5.42 15.84
N LYS A 701 -18.98 5.23 16.89
CA LYS A 701 -19.28 3.90 17.44
C LYS A 701 -19.82 2.97 16.35
N ARG A 702 -20.69 3.48 15.45
CA ARG A 702 -21.15 2.73 14.28
C ARG A 702 -20.04 2.36 13.31
N MET A 703 -19.00 3.18 13.13
CA MET A 703 -17.85 2.84 12.27
C MET A 703 -16.88 1.86 12.96
N ALA A 704 -16.65 2.01 14.26
CA ALA A 704 -15.84 1.07 15.07
C ALA A 704 -16.53 -0.30 15.23
N ASP A 705 -17.86 -0.32 15.24
CA ASP A 705 -18.66 -1.55 15.15
C ASP A 705 -18.66 -2.10 13.72
N ARG A 706 -18.88 -1.28 12.68
CA ARG A 706 -18.92 -1.74 11.27
C ARG A 706 -17.58 -2.24 10.73
N SER A 707 -16.45 -1.67 11.15
CA SER A 707 -15.13 -2.13 10.71
C SER A 707 -14.76 -3.53 11.21
N LEU A 708 -15.55 -4.09 12.14
CA LEU A 708 -15.14 -5.22 12.97
C LEU A 708 -16.30 -6.17 13.38
N VAL A 709 -17.48 -6.08 12.76
CA VAL A 709 -18.65 -6.94 13.08
C VAL A 709 -19.22 -7.72 11.89
N GLU A 710 -18.77 -7.48 10.64
CA GLU A 710 -19.14 -8.33 9.49
C GLU A 710 -17.93 -8.91 8.73
#